data_AF-C4RK37-F1
#
_entry.id   AF-C4RK37-F1
#
_cell.length_a   1.000
_cell.length_b   1.000
_cell.length_c   1.000
_cell.angle_alpha   90.00
_cell.angle_beta   90.00
_cell.angle_gamma   90.00
#
_symmetry.space_group_name_H-M   'P 1'
#
loop_
_entity.id
_entity.type
_entity.pdbx_description
1 polymer ?
#
loop_
_entity_poly.entity_id
_entity_poly.type
_entity_poly.pdbx_seq_one_letter_code
_entity_poly.pdbx_strand_id
1 'polypeptide(L)'
;MGTDHDHGTADRAGGVTASRSDVRELLEAFGRGELTRAEVTQRIAALSGPAVPEPVSRIWRHDEPFLAAHVIFGQQVLLGMAHCAMAAEAARSTGGASADLANVAFHEPVVLTAGQSATVTVRARRDHDRVRFDSVYTVDGGPERRSVSGEFTTPTAPGEPVDLAALLAAATAERAASEVAAVPLLARDPALRSVERVWLTTGGALGRLRLDPAARAAVTDLAVHPALLDGGFVVGAAALEPALLTPTDGSTWVTVAIRAVRGGGTALPDDCWCRAEITGQQSDLISMDLTYCDDTGTVLLAVSGLSVRRVGSGVVTQPDPGAATAAPAPGVAPTVGAAAAVPAAGGLAERVAGYLAALLTQAAGAGANPDRRVPFMQLGADSSTLIGLTREIENDLGIELYPTLFFEHQTIDELTAALVAAHGDVLAHRLPAAAPMSARAEGSVPVEPVPAPAVAPIQSPAGPASAPAVVAASASAVVALDPSRDPRRDIAVIGMDARFAGSPDVRAFWAHVRAGTDLVTEIPADRWNWRDWYDADPAEPNRTYSRWGSFIEADKFDPAFFGVSRREAIWLDPQLRVLLEVVHGTTEDAGYADRLRGSRTGLYLGVSFHEYWDEIIRAGVPITDYQAVTGVPSSLSGRLSYLFDLHGPSVPVDNACASSLTALHLAVRALR
;
A
#
# COMPACT_ATOMS: atom_id res chain seq x y z
N MET A 1 -46.46 21.08 38.20
CA MET A 1 -46.45 22.17 37.22
C MET A 1 -45.18 22.96 37.48
N GLY A 2 -43.99 22.54 37.04
CA GLY A 2 -43.53 22.34 35.67
C GLY A 2 -42.73 23.61 35.28
N THR A 3 -41.52 23.81 35.81
CA THR A 3 -40.19 23.56 35.20
C THR A 3 -39.96 24.27 33.86
N ASP A 4 -39.25 25.39 33.90
CA ASP A 4 -38.55 25.97 32.74
C ASP A 4 -37.14 25.38 32.67
N HIS A 5 -36.80 24.79 31.53
CA HIS A 5 -35.47 24.30 31.17
C HIS A 5 -34.94 25.13 29.99
N ASP A 6 -33.78 25.74 30.21
CA ASP A 6 -32.54 25.62 29.44
C ASP A 6 -32.62 25.58 27.90
N HIS A 7 -31.88 26.45 27.21
CA HIS A 7 -31.32 26.18 25.86
C HIS A 7 -29.99 26.96 25.69
N GLY A 8 -28.90 26.23 25.87
CA GLY A 8 -27.54 26.63 25.52
C GLY A 8 -27.30 26.68 24.02
N THR A 9 -26.46 27.63 23.60
CA THR A 9 -25.89 27.73 22.26
C THR A 9 -24.59 26.93 22.18
N ALA A 10 -24.61 25.78 21.51
CA ALA A 10 -23.44 25.13 20.97
C ALA A 10 -23.75 24.72 19.53
N ASP A 11 -23.33 25.56 18.57
CA ASP A 11 -23.35 25.24 17.16
C ASP A 11 -21.93 25.41 16.63
N ARG A 12 -21.29 24.28 16.29
CA ARG A 12 -20.19 24.11 15.32
C ARG A 12 -19.72 22.65 15.32
N ALA A 13 -20.40 21.84 14.52
CA ALA A 13 -19.84 20.62 13.95
C ALA A 13 -20.23 20.59 12.46
N GLY A 14 -19.26 20.89 11.59
CA GLY A 14 -19.42 20.81 10.14
C GLY A 14 -19.45 19.35 9.68
N GLY A 15 -20.64 18.76 9.68
CA GLY A 15 -20.97 17.60 8.86
C GLY A 15 -21.79 18.07 7.68
N VAL A 16 -21.50 17.57 6.47
CA VAL A 16 -22.38 17.73 5.31
C VAL A 16 -23.71 17.03 5.65
N THR A 17 -24.63 17.81 6.19
CA THR A 17 -26.01 17.41 6.45
C THR A 17 -26.81 17.72 5.19
N ALA A 18 -27.73 16.83 4.83
CA ALA A 18 -28.72 17.08 3.78
C ALA A 18 -29.24 18.51 3.91
N SER A 19 -29.28 19.26 2.81
CA SER A 19 -29.65 20.66 2.91
C SER A 19 -31.05 20.75 3.54
N ARG A 20 -31.26 21.70 4.45
CA ARG A 20 -32.59 21.89 5.07
C ARG A 20 -33.70 22.07 4.02
N SER A 21 -33.35 22.49 2.80
CA SER A 21 -34.23 22.53 1.63
C SER A 21 -34.69 21.15 1.16
N ASP A 22 -33.80 20.16 1.04
CA ASP A 22 -34.13 18.84 0.46
C ASP A 22 -35.07 18.04 1.37
N VAL A 23 -34.83 18.09 2.68
CA VAL A 23 -35.70 17.45 3.68
C VAL A 23 -37.06 18.15 3.74
N ARG A 24 -37.09 19.48 3.62
CA ARG A 24 -38.33 20.25 3.58
C ARG A 24 -39.16 19.89 2.34
N GLU A 25 -38.54 19.75 1.18
CA GLU A 25 -39.22 19.42 -0.08
C GLU A 25 -39.86 18.01 -0.04
N LEU A 26 -39.17 17.04 0.57
CA LEU A 26 -39.72 15.69 0.81
C LEU A 26 -40.89 15.68 1.79
N LEU A 27 -40.81 16.48 2.87
CA LEU A 27 -41.90 16.60 3.85
C LEU A 27 -43.09 17.36 3.28
N GLU A 28 -42.87 18.34 2.40
CA GLU A 28 -43.93 19.03 1.66
C GLU A 28 -44.61 18.09 0.65
N ALA A 29 -43.86 17.26 -0.07
CA ALA A 29 -44.41 16.23 -0.96
C ALA A 29 -45.20 15.16 -0.18
N PHE A 30 -44.73 14.77 1.00
CA PHE A 30 -45.49 13.93 1.93
C PHE A 30 -46.80 14.60 2.37
N GLY A 31 -46.74 15.88 2.74
CA GLY A 31 -47.90 16.69 3.14
C GLY A 31 -48.93 16.87 2.02
N ARG A 32 -48.50 16.84 0.75
CA ARG A 32 -49.38 16.84 -0.43
C ARG A 32 -49.91 15.45 -0.81
N GLY A 33 -49.51 14.39 -0.09
CA GLY A 33 -49.89 13.01 -0.37
C GLY A 33 -49.21 12.40 -1.60
N GLU A 34 -48.16 13.05 -2.12
CA GLU A 34 -47.39 12.60 -3.30
C GLU A 34 -46.39 11.50 -2.94
N LEU A 35 -46.06 11.37 -1.66
CA LEU A 35 -45.18 10.32 -1.14
C LEU A 35 -45.83 9.66 0.07
N THR A 36 -45.60 8.37 0.23
CA THR A 36 -45.95 7.61 1.43
C THR A 36 -44.89 7.78 2.51
N ARG A 37 -45.25 7.44 3.76
CA ARG A 37 -44.31 7.50 4.90
C ARG A 37 -43.08 6.63 4.67
N ALA A 38 -43.24 5.49 4.00
CA ALA A 38 -42.14 4.59 3.65
C ALA A 38 -41.19 5.22 2.62
N GLU A 39 -41.73 5.84 1.56
CA GLU A 39 -40.93 6.51 0.53
C GLU A 39 -40.18 7.72 1.05
N VAL A 40 -40.81 8.51 1.94
CA VAL A 40 -40.16 9.64 2.60
C VAL A 40 -39.03 9.17 3.50
N THR A 41 -39.27 8.11 4.29
CA THR A 41 -38.24 7.53 5.17
C THR A 41 -37.05 7.01 4.35
N GLN A 42 -37.31 6.33 3.23
CA GLN A 42 -36.28 5.82 2.32
C GLN A 42 -35.49 6.96 1.66
N ARG A 43 -36.15 8.03 1.21
CA ARG A 43 -35.50 9.19 0.57
C ARG A 43 -34.73 10.05 1.57
N ILE A 44 -35.21 10.18 2.81
CA ILE A 44 -34.46 10.83 3.90
C ILE A 44 -33.24 10.00 4.29
N ALA A 45 -33.35 8.66 4.32
CA ALA A 45 -32.21 7.78 4.55
C ALA A 45 -31.17 7.89 3.42
N ALA A 46 -31.59 7.97 2.16
CA ALA A 46 -30.72 8.19 1.01
C ALA A 46 -29.99 9.55 1.07
N LEU A 47 -30.67 10.61 1.54
CA LEU A 47 -30.08 11.93 1.77
C LEU A 47 -29.13 11.97 2.98
N SER A 48 -29.32 11.06 3.94
CA SER A 48 -28.54 11.01 5.18
C SER A 48 -27.29 10.14 5.09
N GLY A 49 -26.99 9.54 3.92
CA GLY A 49 -25.86 8.62 3.68
C GLY A 49 -25.96 7.29 4.46
N PRO A 50 -25.13 6.27 4.13
CA PRO A 50 -25.14 4.98 4.82
C PRO A 50 -24.84 5.14 6.32
N ALA A 51 -25.61 4.45 7.18
CA ALA A 51 -25.43 4.51 8.63
C ALA A 51 -23.99 4.10 9.01
N VAL A 52 -23.40 4.81 9.97
CA VAL A 52 -22.04 4.52 10.47
C VAL A 52 -22.17 3.49 11.60
N PRO A 53 -21.57 2.29 11.47
CA PRO A 53 -21.54 1.28 12.53
C PRO A 53 -21.04 1.79 13.88
N GLU A 54 -21.63 1.29 14.96
CA GLU A 54 -21.13 1.59 16.31
C GLU A 54 -19.76 0.92 16.53
N PRO A 55 -18.85 1.55 17.30
CA PRO A 55 -17.56 0.95 17.59
C PRO A 55 -17.68 -0.35 18.40
N VAL A 56 -17.00 -1.40 17.95
CA VAL A 56 -16.86 -2.66 18.70
C VAL A 56 -15.47 -2.71 19.32
N SER A 57 -15.41 -2.88 20.64
CA SER A 57 -14.15 -2.96 21.38
C SER A 57 -14.03 -4.27 22.13
N ARG A 58 -12.83 -4.84 22.15
CA ARG A 58 -12.50 -6.04 22.89
C ARG A 58 -11.10 -5.96 23.47
N ILE A 59 -10.94 -6.46 24.69
CA ILE A 59 -9.64 -6.59 25.34
C ILE A 59 -9.12 -8.00 25.08
N TRP A 60 -7.91 -8.08 24.54
CA TRP A 60 -7.15 -9.31 24.38
C TRP A 60 -6.00 -9.33 25.39
N ARG A 61 -5.74 -10.47 26.04
CA ARG A 61 -4.70 -10.61 27.06
C ARG A 61 -3.69 -11.67 26.65
N HIS A 62 -2.41 -11.43 26.95
CA HIS A 62 -1.33 -12.37 26.65
C HIS A 62 -1.56 -13.78 27.22
N ASP A 63 -2.21 -13.89 28.37
CA ASP A 63 -2.46 -15.17 29.04
C ASP A 63 -3.79 -15.84 28.61
N GLU A 64 -4.59 -15.20 27.77
CA GLU A 64 -5.86 -15.80 27.34
C GLU A 64 -5.64 -16.88 26.27
N PRO A 65 -6.45 -17.95 26.27
CA PRO A 65 -6.21 -19.11 25.40
C PRO A 65 -6.13 -18.77 23.91
N PHE A 66 -6.98 -17.85 23.44
CA PHE A 66 -7.03 -17.50 22.01
C PHE A 66 -5.75 -16.81 21.52
N LEU A 67 -5.25 -15.82 22.28
CA LEU A 67 -4.05 -15.10 21.88
C LEU A 67 -2.79 -15.94 22.07
N ALA A 68 -2.72 -16.69 23.18
CA ALA A 68 -1.60 -17.57 23.48
C ALA A 68 -1.40 -18.67 22.42
N ALA A 69 -2.47 -19.04 21.73
CA ALA A 69 -2.49 -20.05 20.70
C ALA A 69 -1.93 -19.61 19.34
N HIS A 70 -1.78 -18.32 19.07
CA HIS A 70 -1.27 -17.81 17.79
C HIS A 70 0.12 -17.19 17.96
N VAL A 71 1.14 -17.95 17.55
CA VAL A 71 2.55 -17.58 17.75
C VAL A 71 3.25 -17.46 16.40
N ILE A 72 3.87 -16.30 16.14
CA ILE A 72 4.70 -16.04 14.96
C ILE A 72 6.10 -15.64 15.45
N PHE A 73 7.14 -16.33 14.98
CA PHE A 73 8.53 -16.12 15.40
C PHE A 73 8.73 -16.09 16.93
N GLY A 74 7.97 -16.92 17.66
CA GLY A 74 8.04 -17.01 19.11
C GLY A 74 7.31 -15.89 19.87
N GLN A 75 6.65 -14.97 19.17
CA GLN A 75 5.84 -13.92 19.76
C GLN A 75 4.35 -14.21 19.60
N GLN A 76 3.57 -13.89 20.62
CA GLN A 76 2.11 -14.01 20.54
C GLN A 76 1.55 -12.83 19.73
N VAL A 77 0.85 -13.16 18.66
CA VAL A 77 0.30 -12.19 17.72
C VAL A 77 -1.19 -12.43 17.61
N LEU A 78 -2.01 -11.38 17.67
CA LEU A 78 -3.43 -11.53 17.40
C LEU A 78 -3.66 -12.04 15.98
N LEU A 79 -4.44 -13.11 15.84
CA LEU A 79 -4.81 -13.66 14.54
C LEU A 79 -5.52 -12.58 13.70
N GLY A 80 -5.03 -12.31 12.49
CA GLY A 80 -5.56 -11.24 11.63
C GLY A 80 -7.07 -11.32 11.38
N MET A 81 -7.60 -12.54 11.25
CA MET A 81 -9.03 -12.77 11.06
C MET A 81 -9.91 -12.32 12.24
N ALA A 82 -9.33 -12.09 13.42
CA ALA A 82 -10.05 -11.48 14.55
C ALA A 82 -10.50 -10.05 14.25
N HIS A 83 -9.70 -9.27 13.51
CA HIS A 83 -10.10 -7.93 13.07
C HIS A 83 -11.29 -7.98 12.11
N CYS A 84 -11.32 -8.95 11.20
CA CYS A 84 -12.45 -9.15 10.28
C CYS A 84 -13.73 -9.55 11.03
N ALA A 85 -13.61 -10.46 12.00
CA ALA A 85 -14.75 -10.87 12.84
C ALA A 85 -15.29 -9.71 13.68
N MET A 86 -14.43 -8.83 14.22
CA MET A 86 -14.86 -7.63 14.94
C MET A 86 -15.50 -6.58 14.02
N ALA A 87 -15.01 -6.42 12.79
CA ALA A 87 -15.62 -5.53 11.80
C ALA A 87 -16.99 -6.04 11.35
N ALA A 88 -17.12 -7.35 11.12
CA ALA A 88 -18.38 -8.05 10.90
C ALA A 88 -19.38 -7.82 12.06
N GLU A 89 -18.91 -7.91 13.31
CA GLU A 89 -19.75 -7.62 14.48
C GLU A 89 -20.17 -6.14 14.53
N ALA A 90 -19.26 -5.22 14.21
CA ALA A 90 -19.60 -3.80 14.14
C ALA A 90 -20.70 -3.53 13.10
N ALA A 91 -20.61 -4.14 11.92
CA ALA A 91 -21.65 -4.04 10.89
C ALA A 91 -23.04 -4.49 11.39
N ARG A 92 -23.11 -5.48 12.28
CA ARG A 92 -24.38 -5.97 12.85
C ARG A 92 -25.04 -5.00 13.82
N SER A 93 -24.24 -4.18 14.52
CA SER A 93 -24.73 -3.24 15.54
C SER A 93 -25.66 -2.15 14.98
N THR A 94 -25.54 -1.84 13.69
CA THR A 94 -26.37 -0.87 12.97
C THR A 94 -27.74 -1.43 12.57
N GLY A 95 -28.64 -1.62 13.55
CA GLY A 95 -30.09 -1.65 13.31
C GLY A 95 -30.61 -2.69 12.30
N GLY A 96 -29.90 -3.81 12.09
CA GLY A 96 -30.37 -4.95 11.30
C GLY A 96 -29.94 -4.97 9.82
N ALA A 97 -29.22 -3.97 9.32
CA ALA A 97 -28.60 -4.07 8.00
C ALA A 97 -27.18 -4.65 8.17
N SER A 98 -26.97 -5.89 7.73
CA SER A 98 -25.62 -6.44 7.52
C SER A 98 -24.81 -5.47 6.65
N ALA A 99 -23.49 -5.51 6.73
CA ALA A 99 -22.61 -4.90 5.73
C ALA A 99 -21.57 -5.93 5.32
N ASP A 100 -21.17 -5.87 4.06
CA ASP A 100 -20.01 -6.60 3.57
C ASP A 100 -18.76 -5.77 3.87
N LEU A 101 -17.60 -6.44 3.91
CA LEU A 101 -16.31 -5.77 4.03
C LEU A 101 -15.65 -5.73 2.65
N ALA A 102 -14.98 -4.63 2.32
CA ALA A 102 -14.17 -4.51 1.12
C ALA A 102 -12.81 -3.88 1.44
N ASN A 103 -11.82 -4.15 0.58
CA ASN A 103 -10.50 -3.53 0.58
C ASN A 103 -9.83 -3.55 1.97
N VAL A 104 -9.89 -4.71 2.63
CA VAL A 104 -9.31 -4.88 3.96
C VAL A 104 -7.81 -5.02 3.83
N ALA A 105 -7.06 -4.12 4.46
CA ALA A 105 -5.61 -4.06 4.43
C ALA A 105 -5.03 -4.17 5.85
N PHE A 106 -4.00 -5.02 6.00
CA PHE A 106 -3.32 -5.28 7.26
C PHE A 106 -2.01 -4.49 7.31
N HIS A 107 -1.87 -3.61 8.30
CA HIS A 107 -0.77 -2.64 8.41
C HIS A 107 0.22 -3.00 9.50
N GLU A 108 -0.26 -3.31 10.71
CA GLU A 108 0.58 -3.56 11.88
C GLU A 108 0.01 -4.70 12.73
N PRO A 109 0.80 -5.74 13.08
CA PRO A 109 0.32 -6.83 13.91
C PRO A 109 0.14 -6.39 15.38
N VAL A 110 -0.91 -6.90 16.04
CA VAL A 110 -1.07 -6.75 17.49
C VAL A 110 -0.24 -7.83 18.18
N VAL A 111 0.93 -7.44 18.68
CA VAL A 111 1.85 -8.34 19.39
C VAL A 111 1.75 -8.07 20.89
N LEU A 112 1.64 -9.11 21.73
CA LEU A 112 1.69 -8.96 23.18
C LEU A 112 2.88 -9.71 23.78
N THR A 113 3.43 -9.16 24.85
CA THR A 113 4.41 -9.83 25.73
C THR A 113 3.76 -10.19 27.07
N ALA A 114 4.46 -11.02 27.86
CA ALA A 114 3.92 -11.58 29.09
C ALA A 114 3.38 -10.51 30.05
N GLY A 115 2.11 -10.65 30.44
CA GLY A 115 1.42 -9.75 31.35
C GLY A 115 0.75 -8.54 30.71
N GLN A 116 0.93 -8.33 29.39
CA GLN A 116 0.29 -7.23 28.67
C GLN A 116 -1.14 -7.56 28.23
N SER A 117 -1.92 -6.52 28.00
CA SER A 117 -3.24 -6.57 27.38
C SER A 117 -3.37 -5.53 26.26
N ALA A 118 -4.01 -5.90 25.16
CA ALA A 118 -4.37 -5.00 24.07
C ALA A 118 -5.88 -4.73 24.07
N THR A 119 -6.29 -3.46 24.12
CA THR A 119 -7.66 -3.09 23.76
C THR A 119 -7.70 -2.85 22.27
N VAL A 120 -8.43 -3.68 21.53
CA VAL A 120 -8.66 -3.53 20.09
C VAL A 120 -10.05 -2.94 19.90
N THR A 121 -10.16 -1.90 19.07
CA THR A 121 -11.42 -1.24 18.74
C THR A 121 -11.55 -1.12 17.22
N VAL A 122 -12.65 -1.61 16.67
CA VAL A 122 -13.05 -1.29 15.29
C VAL A 122 -13.93 -0.05 15.33
N ARG A 123 -13.51 1.01 14.62
CA ARG A 123 -14.26 2.26 14.49
C ARG A 123 -14.63 2.50 13.04
N ALA A 124 -15.89 2.81 12.80
CA ALA A 124 -16.35 3.26 11.50
C ALA A 124 -16.32 4.80 11.42
N ARG A 125 -15.99 5.32 10.24
CA ARG A 125 -16.06 6.73 9.90
C ARG A 125 -16.70 6.88 8.53
N ARG A 126 -17.55 7.88 8.36
CA ARG A 126 -18.04 8.24 7.04
C ARG A 126 -16.96 9.03 6.29
N ASP A 127 -16.72 8.64 5.05
CA ASP A 127 -15.87 9.36 4.11
C ASP A 127 -16.66 9.50 2.80
N HIS A 128 -17.21 10.69 2.55
CA HIS A 128 -18.12 10.96 1.44
C HIS A 128 -19.33 10.01 1.39
N ASP A 129 -19.46 9.22 0.31
CA ASP A 129 -20.51 8.25 0.05
C ASP A 129 -20.20 6.86 0.64
N ARG A 130 -19.02 6.67 1.23
CA ARG A 130 -18.55 5.39 1.79
C ARG A 130 -18.44 5.42 3.30
N VAL A 131 -18.44 4.22 3.89
CA VAL A 131 -18.19 4.04 5.31
C VAL A 131 -16.90 3.24 5.46
N ARG A 132 -15.85 3.88 5.94
CA ARG A 132 -14.55 3.26 6.19
C ARG A 132 -14.46 2.78 7.62
N PHE A 133 -13.68 1.74 7.87
CA PHE A 133 -13.34 1.32 9.22
C PHE A 133 -11.84 1.23 9.44
N ASP A 134 -11.44 1.51 10.67
CA ASP A 134 -10.11 1.22 11.18
C ASP A 134 -10.23 0.29 12.39
N SER A 135 -9.45 -0.77 12.41
CA SER A 135 -9.17 -1.50 13.64
C SER A 135 -7.91 -0.93 14.26
N VAL A 136 -8.09 -0.26 15.38
CA VAL A 136 -7.03 0.36 16.17
C VAL A 136 -6.83 -0.40 17.47
N TYR A 137 -5.64 -0.30 18.06
CA TYR A 137 -5.35 -0.94 19.33
C TYR A 137 -4.44 -0.10 20.23
N THR A 138 -4.60 -0.29 21.54
CA THR A 138 -3.72 0.25 22.58
C THR A 138 -3.22 -0.92 23.44
N VAL A 139 -1.96 -0.90 23.84
CA VAL A 139 -1.38 -1.91 24.75
C VAL A 139 -1.19 -1.25 26.12
N ASP A 140 -1.84 -1.80 27.14
CA ASP A 140 -1.82 -1.31 28.53
C ASP A 140 -2.04 0.22 28.67
N GLY A 141 -2.93 0.77 27.83
CA GLY A 141 -3.26 2.20 27.81
C GLY A 141 -2.22 3.10 27.13
N GLY A 142 -1.25 2.52 26.41
CA GLY A 142 -0.27 3.23 25.60
C GLY A 142 -0.86 3.90 24.34
N PRO A 143 -0.01 4.37 23.41
CA PRO A 143 -0.48 5.08 22.22
C PRO A 143 -1.34 4.18 21.33
N GLU A 144 -2.35 4.81 20.73
CA GLU A 144 -3.21 4.15 19.76
C GLU A 144 -2.48 3.93 18.44
N ARG A 145 -2.52 2.68 17.97
CA ARG A 145 -1.92 2.24 16.71
C ARG A 145 -2.97 1.60 15.82
N ARG A 146 -2.75 1.64 14.51
CA ARG A 146 -3.69 1.10 13.52
C ARG A 146 -3.20 -0.26 13.05
N SER A 147 -4.01 -1.30 13.26
CA SER A 147 -3.71 -2.66 12.81
C SER A 147 -4.28 -2.93 11.43
N VAL A 148 -5.57 -2.64 11.22
CA VAL A 148 -6.30 -2.96 9.98
C VAL A 148 -7.12 -1.76 9.52
N SER A 149 -7.30 -1.59 8.21
CA SER A 149 -8.31 -0.70 7.64
C SER A 149 -9.14 -1.42 6.59
N GLY A 150 -10.33 -0.91 6.30
CA GLY A 150 -11.15 -1.38 5.19
C GLY A 150 -12.41 -0.54 5.03
N GLU A 151 -13.36 -1.05 4.25
CA GLU A 151 -14.61 -0.37 3.95
C GLU A 151 -15.81 -1.28 4.24
N PHE A 152 -16.92 -0.68 4.68
CA PHE A 152 -18.22 -1.33 4.74
C PHE A 152 -18.97 -1.04 3.44
N THR A 153 -19.40 -2.10 2.77
CA THR A 153 -20.18 -2.03 1.55
C THR A 153 -21.58 -2.59 1.78
N THR A 154 -22.51 -2.24 0.89
CA THR A 154 -23.87 -2.80 0.90
C THR A 154 -23.80 -4.33 0.77
N PRO A 155 -24.59 -5.09 1.55
CA PRO A 155 -24.63 -6.54 1.43
C PRO A 155 -24.96 -6.99 0.02
N THR A 156 -24.15 -7.91 -0.46
CA THR A 156 -24.39 -8.67 -1.68
C THR A 156 -24.70 -10.12 -1.32
N ALA A 157 -25.45 -10.81 -2.17
CA ALA A 157 -25.66 -12.24 -1.97
C ALA A 157 -24.28 -12.95 -1.98
N PRO A 158 -23.99 -13.82 -1.00
CA PRO A 158 -22.64 -14.31 -0.78
C PRO A 158 -22.14 -15.27 -1.89
N GLY A 159 -23.02 -15.77 -2.75
CA GLY A 159 -22.63 -16.51 -3.96
C GLY A 159 -23.66 -17.56 -4.40
N GLU A 160 -23.36 -18.29 -5.47
CA GLU A 160 -24.11 -19.48 -5.87
C GLU A 160 -23.86 -20.65 -4.90
N PRO A 161 -24.86 -21.54 -4.69
CA PRO A 161 -24.68 -22.72 -3.84
C PRO A 161 -23.51 -23.60 -4.28
N VAL A 162 -22.81 -24.17 -3.31
CA VAL A 162 -21.68 -25.08 -3.53
C VAL A 162 -22.20 -26.51 -3.69
N ASP A 163 -21.90 -27.15 -4.83
CA ASP A 163 -22.18 -28.57 -5.03
C ASP A 163 -21.15 -29.44 -4.28
N LEU A 164 -21.44 -29.69 -2.99
CA LEU A 164 -20.59 -30.49 -2.11
C LEU A 164 -20.41 -31.92 -2.64
N ALA A 165 -21.45 -32.52 -3.21
CA ALA A 165 -21.41 -33.90 -3.70
C ALA A 165 -20.47 -34.03 -4.90
N ALA A 166 -20.54 -33.08 -5.84
CA ALA A 166 -19.64 -33.04 -7.00
C ALA A 166 -18.18 -32.82 -6.57
N LEU A 167 -17.93 -31.90 -5.63
CA LEU A 167 -16.57 -31.61 -5.15
C LEU A 167 -15.95 -32.80 -4.38
N LEU A 168 -16.74 -33.48 -3.55
CA LEU A 168 -16.31 -34.70 -2.87
C LEU A 168 -16.01 -35.84 -3.86
N ALA A 169 -16.83 -36.00 -4.89
CA ALA A 169 -16.62 -37.00 -5.93
C ALA A 169 -15.38 -36.69 -6.80
N ALA A 170 -15.06 -35.41 -6.99
CA ALA A 170 -13.90 -34.93 -7.74
C ALA A 170 -12.61 -34.82 -6.92
N ALA A 171 -12.65 -35.15 -5.63
CA ALA A 171 -11.49 -35.06 -4.75
C ALA A 171 -10.37 -36.01 -5.19
N THR A 172 -9.15 -35.49 -5.32
CA THR A 172 -7.96 -36.27 -5.73
C THR A 172 -7.28 -36.94 -4.55
N ALA A 173 -7.44 -36.38 -3.35
CA ALA A 173 -6.91 -36.92 -2.10
C ALA A 173 -7.72 -36.43 -0.90
N GLU A 174 -7.60 -37.13 0.23
CA GLU A 174 -8.19 -36.76 1.51
C GLU A 174 -7.09 -36.68 2.57
N ARG A 175 -7.21 -35.73 3.50
CA ARG A 175 -6.34 -35.55 4.66
C ARG A 175 -7.17 -35.43 5.92
N ALA A 176 -6.87 -36.25 6.93
CA ALA A 176 -7.43 -36.10 8.26
C ALA A 176 -6.85 -34.89 8.99
N ALA A 177 -7.54 -34.39 10.01
CA ALA A 177 -7.05 -33.28 10.84
C ALA A 177 -5.62 -33.50 11.40
N SER A 178 -5.26 -34.74 11.75
CA SER A 178 -3.92 -35.07 12.25
C SER A 178 -2.82 -34.92 11.18
N GLU A 179 -3.13 -35.18 9.92
CA GLU A 179 -2.19 -35.03 8.80
C GLU A 179 -2.02 -33.56 8.44
N VAL A 180 -3.11 -32.78 8.47
CA VAL A 180 -3.06 -31.32 8.31
C VAL A 180 -2.22 -30.71 9.43
N ALA A 181 -2.45 -31.11 10.68
CA ALA A 181 -1.71 -30.61 11.85
C ALA A 181 -0.23 -31.05 11.89
N ALA A 182 0.16 -32.05 11.10
CA ALA A 182 1.56 -32.46 10.98
C ALA A 182 2.40 -31.48 10.15
N VAL A 183 1.76 -30.61 9.36
CA VAL A 183 2.44 -29.56 8.59
C VAL A 183 2.62 -28.34 9.49
N PRO A 184 3.86 -27.86 9.75
CA PRO A 184 4.12 -26.80 10.72
C PRO A 184 3.32 -25.51 10.49
N LEU A 185 3.15 -25.07 9.24
CA LEU A 185 2.37 -23.86 8.90
C LEU A 185 0.87 -24.01 9.17
N LEU A 186 0.35 -25.25 9.12
CA LEU A 186 -1.07 -25.57 9.24
C LEU A 186 -1.44 -26.04 10.65
N ALA A 187 -0.45 -26.32 11.49
CA ALA A 187 -0.66 -26.70 12.87
C ALA A 187 -1.37 -25.57 13.62
N ARG A 188 -2.40 -25.94 14.39
CA ARG A 188 -3.14 -25.03 15.27
C ARG A 188 -3.30 -25.65 16.65
N ASP A 189 -3.07 -24.82 17.66
CA ASP A 189 -3.44 -25.10 19.05
C ASP A 189 -4.96 -25.32 19.15
N PRO A 190 -5.47 -26.15 20.09
CA PRO A 190 -6.90 -26.34 20.29
C PRO A 190 -7.73 -25.05 20.37
N ALA A 191 -7.20 -23.94 20.90
CA ALA A 191 -7.93 -22.67 20.95
C ALA A 191 -8.09 -21.96 19.58
N LEU A 192 -7.46 -22.46 18.52
CA LEU A 192 -7.60 -21.98 17.13
C LEU A 192 -8.01 -23.10 16.16
N ARG A 193 -8.23 -24.32 16.66
CA ARG A 193 -8.48 -25.46 15.80
C ARG A 193 -9.93 -25.47 15.31
N SER A 194 -10.08 -25.61 14.00
CA SER A 194 -11.39 -25.65 13.34
C SER A 194 -11.48 -26.64 12.18
N VAL A 195 -10.38 -27.24 11.72
CA VAL A 195 -10.39 -28.18 10.58
C VAL A 195 -10.57 -29.62 11.07
N GLU A 196 -11.65 -30.27 10.65
CA GLU A 196 -11.91 -31.69 10.92
C GLU A 196 -11.32 -32.59 9.83
N ARG A 197 -11.45 -32.17 8.56
CA ARG A 197 -11.04 -32.94 7.39
C ARG A 197 -10.89 -32.06 6.15
N VAL A 198 -9.98 -32.44 5.26
CA VAL A 198 -9.73 -31.73 3.99
C VAL A 198 -9.70 -32.71 2.83
N TRP A 199 -10.35 -32.35 1.72
CA TRP A 199 -10.32 -33.03 0.44
C TRP A 199 -9.65 -32.12 -0.58
N LEU A 200 -8.57 -32.58 -1.20
CA LEU A 200 -7.87 -31.82 -2.23
C LEU A 200 -8.61 -31.95 -3.55
N THR A 201 -8.80 -30.83 -4.25
CA THR A 201 -9.45 -30.77 -5.56
C THR A 201 -8.49 -30.16 -6.58
N THR A 202 -8.87 -30.18 -7.86
CA THR A 202 -8.09 -29.49 -8.88
C THR A 202 -8.20 -27.98 -8.66
N GLY A 203 -7.09 -27.31 -8.32
CA GLY A 203 -7.05 -25.86 -8.10
C GLY A 203 -7.39 -25.40 -6.67
N GLY A 204 -7.58 -26.32 -5.71
CA GLY A 204 -7.92 -25.92 -4.34
C GLY A 204 -8.22 -27.09 -3.41
N ALA A 205 -9.11 -26.84 -2.45
CA ALA A 205 -9.54 -27.85 -1.49
C ALA A 205 -10.97 -27.58 -0.99
N LEU A 206 -11.64 -28.64 -0.54
CA LEU A 206 -12.86 -28.59 0.24
C LEU A 206 -12.54 -29.07 1.67
N GLY A 207 -13.04 -28.37 2.69
CA GLY A 207 -12.81 -28.74 4.08
C GLY A 207 -14.10 -28.81 4.88
N ARG A 208 -14.20 -29.81 5.76
CA ARG A 208 -15.20 -29.79 6.84
C ARG A 208 -14.59 -29.04 8.02
N LEU A 209 -15.23 -27.95 8.39
CA LEU A 209 -14.87 -27.17 9.56
C LEU A 209 -15.79 -27.52 10.73
N ARG A 210 -15.19 -27.77 11.88
CA ARG A 210 -15.86 -27.90 13.17
C ARG A 210 -14.99 -27.23 14.22
N LEU A 211 -15.53 -26.18 14.83
CA LEU A 211 -14.84 -25.44 15.86
C LEU A 211 -14.60 -26.32 17.09
N ASP A 212 -13.36 -26.37 17.56
CA ASP A 212 -13.02 -27.10 18.79
C ASP A 212 -13.73 -26.44 19.99
N PRO A 213 -14.27 -27.21 20.95
CA PRO A 213 -14.87 -26.66 22.17
C PRO A 213 -13.94 -25.68 22.92
N ALA A 214 -12.62 -25.90 22.89
CA ALA A 214 -11.64 -24.99 23.48
C ALA A 214 -11.57 -23.66 22.73
N ALA A 215 -11.63 -23.69 21.39
CA ALA A 215 -11.68 -22.48 20.58
C ALA A 215 -12.97 -21.68 20.86
N ARG A 216 -14.14 -22.34 20.84
CA ARG A 216 -15.43 -21.69 21.17
C ARG A 216 -15.44 -21.08 22.57
N ALA A 217 -14.82 -21.73 23.55
CA ALA A 217 -14.73 -21.18 24.90
C ALA A 217 -13.82 -19.95 24.98
N ALA A 218 -12.82 -19.83 24.09
CA ALA A 218 -11.87 -18.72 24.09
C ALA A 218 -12.45 -17.43 23.49
N VAL A 219 -13.43 -17.52 22.59
CA VAL A 219 -14.13 -16.39 21.98
C VAL A 219 -15.63 -16.68 21.88
N THR A 220 -16.44 -15.96 22.67
CA THR A 220 -17.89 -16.25 22.84
C THR A 220 -18.82 -15.14 22.36
N ASP A 221 -18.26 -13.96 22.09
CA ASP A 221 -18.92 -12.67 21.91
C ASP A 221 -18.88 -12.15 20.46
N LEU A 222 -18.38 -12.95 19.50
CA LEU A 222 -18.35 -12.59 18.08
C LEU A 222 -19.27 -13.52 17.28
N ALA A 223 -20.11 -12.95 16.41
CA ALA A 223 -21.03 -13.72 15.56
C ALA A 223 -20.32 -14.68 14.60
N VAL A 224 -19.12 -14.31 14.14
CA VAL A 224 -18.25 -15.15 13.33
C VAL A 224 -16.98 -15.43 14.13
N HIS A 225 -16.70 -16.71 14.39
CA HIS A 225 -15.54 -17.09 15.18
C HIS A 225 -14.24 -16.94 14.35
N PRO A 226 -13.21 -16.20 14.82
CA PRO A 226 -11.99 -15.98 14.05
C PRO A 226 -11.26 -17.27 13.62
N ALA A 227 -11.28 -18.30 14.48
CA ALA A 227 -10.68 -19.60 14.17
C ALA A 227 -11.41 -20.35 13.04
N LEU A 228 -12.71 -20.13 12.82
CA LEU A 228 -13.41 -20.68 11.65
C LEU A 228 -12.94 -20.00 10.37
N LEU A 229 -12.75 -18.67 10.41
CA LEU A 229 -12.22 -17.93 9.27
C LEU A 229 -10.79 -18.36 8.93
N ASP A 230 -9.89 -18.47 9.91
CA ASP A 230 -8.54 -19.02 9.70
C ASP A 230 -8.57 -20.50 9.25
N GLY A 231 -9.57 -21.28 9.67
CA GLY A 231 -9.79 -22.63 9.17
C GLY A 231 -9.90 -22.69 7.64
N GLY A 232 -10.49 -21.68 7.01
CA GLY A 232 -10.54 -21.58 5.54
C GLY A 232 -9.17 -21.38 4.91
N PHE A 233 -8.31 -20.56 5.51
CA PHE A 233 -6.90 -20.46 5.10
C PHE A 233 -6.19 -21.80 5.25
N VAL A 234 -6.38 -22.51 6.38
CA VAL A 234 -5.77 -23.83 6.59
C VAL A 234 -6.23 -24.85 5.53
N VAL A 235 -7.52 -24.83 5.16
CA VAL A 235 -8.08 -25.66 4.08
C VAL A 235 -7.41 -25.35 2.75
N GLY A 236 -7.37 -24.07 2.35
CA GLY A 236 -6.74 -23.66 1.08
C GLY A 236 -5.24 -23.96 1.06
N ALA A 237 -4.54 -23.66 2.15
CA ALA A 237 -3.11 -23.91 2.27
C ALA A 237 -2.77 -25.41 2.18
N ALA A 238 -3.67 -26.31 2.59
CA ALA A 238 -3.44 -27.75 2.43
C ALA A 238 -3.27 -28.20 0.95
N ALA A 239 -3.77 -27.41 -0.01
CA ALA A 239 -3.64 -27.64 -1.45
C ALA A 239 -2.37 -27.05 -2.08
N LEU A 240 -1.60 -26.25 -1.34
CA LEU A 240 -0.39 -25.60 -1.85
C LEU A 240 0.75 -26.60 -2.05
N GLU A 241 1.73 -26.17 -2.86
CA GLU A 241 2.97 -26.93 -3.06
C GLU A 241 3.74 -27.12 -1.73
N PRO A 242 4.29 -28.32 -1.46
CA PRO A 242 5.00 -28.60 -0.22
C PRO A 242 6.16 -27.64 0.09
N ALA A 243 6.81 -27.09 -0.95
CA ALA A 243 7.91 -26.14 -0.80
C ALA A 243 7.48 -24.80 -0.17
N LEU A 244 6.22 -24.39 -0.36
CA LEU A 244 5.67 -23.16 0.23
C LEU A 244 5.22 -23.36 1.69
N LEU A 245 4.81 -24.59 2.03
CA LEU A 245 4.29 -24.95 3.35
C LEU A 245 5.36 -25.07 4.43
N THR A 246 6.61 -25.34 4.04
CA THR A 246 7.71 -25.51 4.98
C THR A 246 8.94 -24.72 4.53
N PRO A 247 8.92 -23.38 4.67
CA PRO A 247 10.05 -22.55 4.28
C PRO A 247 11.32 -22.92 5.06
N THR A 248 12.41 -23.23 4.34
CA THR A 248 13.68 -23.67 4.97
C THR A 248 14.50 -22.52 5.53
N ASP A 249 14.14 -21.28 5.22
CA ASP A 249 14.80 -20.04 5.63
C ASP A 249 14.23 -19.45 6.93
N GLY A 250 13.31 -20.16 7.59
CA GLY A 250 12.68 -19.71 8.81
C GLY A 250 11.72 -18.54 8.60
N SER A 251 11.22 -18.33 7.38
CA SER A 251 10.11 -17.40 7.09
C SER A 251 8.76 -18.01 7.42
N THR A 252 7.72 -17.16 7.52
CA THR A 252 6.33 -17.59 7.65
C THR A 252 5.42 -16.76 6.75
N TRP A 253 4.13 -17.07 6.74
CA TRP A 253 3.11 -16.37 5.96
C TRP A 253 2.22 -15.53 6.87
N VAL A 254 1.93 -14.30 6.44
CA VAL A 254 1.02 -13.38 7.14
C VAL A 254 -0.02 -12.82 6.18
N THR A 255 -1.24 -12.63 6.66
CA THR A 255 -2.30 -11.98 5.89
C THR A 255 -1.95 -10.51 5.66
N VAL A 256 -2.04 -10.07 4.40
CA VAL A 256 -1.74 -8.68 4.01
C VAL A 256 -2.96 -7.94 3.46
N ALA A 257 -3.87 -8.66 2.79
CA ALA A 257 -5.07 -8.05 2.23
C ALA A 257 -6.22 -9.06 2.07
N ILE A 258 -7.45 -8.56 2.08
CA ILE A 258 -8.66 -9.26 1.66
C ILE A 258 -9.45 -8.29 0.78
N ARG A 259 -9.73 -8.68 -0.47
CA ARG A 259 -10.53 -7.86 -1.40
C ARG A 259 -11.95 -7.67 -0.91
N ALA A 260 -12.64 -8.74 -0.54
CA ALA A 260 -14.01 -8.65 -0.06
C ALA A 260 -14.37 -9.77 0.94
N VAL A 261 -15.21 -9.45 1.91
CA VAL A 261 -15.90 -10.40 2.78
C VAL A 261 -17.40 -10.18 2.63
N ARG A 262 -18.09 -11.11 1.97
CA ARG A 262 -19.52 -11.06 1.72
C ARG A 262 -20.29 -11.93 2.70
N GLY A 263 -21.46 -11.46 3.11
CA GLY A 263 -22.20 -12.10 4.20
C GLY A 263 -21.60 -11.77 5.57
N GLY A 264 -20.82 -10.70 5.68
CA GLY A 264 -20.07 -10.31 6.89
C GLY A 264 -20.93 -10.11 8.14
N GLY A 265 -22.22 -9.80 8.02
CA GLY A 265 -23.15 -9.72 9.17
C GLY A 265 -23.81 -11.06 9.55
N THR A 266 -23.58 -12.13 8.79
CA THR A 266 -24.20 -13.45 9.04
C THR A 266 -23.36 -14.23 10.04
N ALA A 267 -24.01 -14.85 11.03
CA ALA A 267 -23.29 -15.74 11.94
C ALA A 267 -22.87 -17.01 11.19
N LEU A 268 -21.65 -17.50 11.46
CA LEU A 268 -21.22 -18.82 10.98
C LEU A 268 -21.48 -19.86 12.07
N PRO A 269 -22.14 -20.99 11.74
CA PRO A 269 -22.30 -22.08 12.68
C PRO A 269 -20.94 -22.69 13.06
N ASP A 270 -20.86 -23.27 14.26
CA ASP A 270 -19.68 -23.97 14.78
C ASP A 270 -19.20 -25.07 13.84
N ASP A 271 -20.12 -25.62 13.05
CA ASP A 271 -19.84 -26.61 12.04
C ASP A 271 -20.33 -26.10 10.68
N CYS A 272 -19.40 -25.97 9.73
CA CYS A 272 -19.71 -25.63 8.33
C CYS A 272 -18.73 -26.31 7.37
N TRP A 273 -18.92 -26.09 6.07
CA TRP A 273 -17.98 -26.44 5.01
C TRP A 273 -17.26 -25.20 4.53
N CYS A 274 -16.03 -25.38 4.05
CA CYS A 274 -15.27 -24.33 3.37
C CYS A 274 -14.70 -24.87 2.06
N ARG A 275 -15.08 -24.26 0.93
CA ARG A 275 -14.40 -24.43 -0.36
C ARG A 275 -13.33 -23.36 -0.48
N ALA A 276 -12.09 -23.75 -0.68
CA ALA A 276 -10.96 -22.87 -0.93
C ALA A 276 -10.45 -23.06 -2.35
N GLU A 277 -10.25 -21.97 -3.07
CA GLU A 277 -9.74 -21.95 -4.45
C GLU A 277 -8.48 -21.11 -4.51
N ILE A 278 -7.38 -21.69 -5.01
CA ILE A 278 -6.12 -20.95 -5.17
C ILE A 278 -6.22 -20.12 -6.45
N THR A 279 -6.24 -18.80 -6.29
CA THR A 279 -6.35 -17.84 -7.40
C THR A 279 -4.98 -17.34 -7.86
N GLY A 280 -3.95 -17.44 -7.02
CA GLY A 280 -2.58 -17.11 -7.37
C GLY A 280 -1.57 -17.75 -6.44
N GLN A 281 -0.43 -18.19 -6.98
CA GLN A 281 0.65 -18.80 -6.20
C GLN A 281 2.01 -18.34 -6.75
N GLN A 282 2.74 -17.56 -5.97
CA GLN A 282 4.09 -17.07 -6.25
C GLN A 282 5.02 -17.39 -5.07
N SER A 283 6.32 -17.13 -5.21
CA SER A 283 7.33 -17.45 -4.18
C SER A 283 7.14 -16.70 -2.85
N ASP A 284 6.51 -15.53 -2.91
CA ASP A 284 6.36 -14.58 -1.81
C ASP A 284 4.90 -14.14 -1.58
N LEU A 285 3.96 -14.49 -2.47
CA LEU A 285 2.54 -14.15 -2.37
C LEU A 285 1.65 -15.35 -2.75
N ILE A 286 0.63 -15.60 -1.93
CA ILE A 286 -0.44 -16.56 -2.23
C ILE A 286 -1.78 -15.84 -2.15
N SER A 287 -2.63 -16.07 -3.15
CA SER A 287 -3.98 -15.54 -3.21
C SER A 287 -5.00 -16.68 -3.32
N MET A 288 -6.10 -16.56 -2.57
CA MET A 288 -7.17 -17.55 -2.59
C MET A 288 -8.55 -16.96 -2.31
N ASP A 289 -9.59 -17.64 -2.79
CA ASP A 289 -10.98 -17.38 -2.47
C ASP A 289 -11.51 -18.47 -1.54
N LEU A 290 -12.27 -18.09 -0.51
CA LEU A 290 -12.84 -18.99 0.50
C LEU A 290 -14.36 -18.82 0.53
N THR A 291 -15.10 -19.92 0.39
CA THR A 291 -16.57 -19.94 0.42
C THR A 291 -17.04 -20.87 1.53
N TYR A 292 -17.73 -20.32 2.52
CA TYR A 292 -18.28 -21.06 3.66
C TYR A 292 -19.75 -21.37 3.41
N CYS A 293 -20.14 -22.63 3.56
CA CYS A 293 -21.52 -23.06 3.33
C CYS A 293 -22.00 -24.07 4.38
N ASP A 294 -23.31 -24.26 4.48
CA ASP A 294 -23.92 -25.30 5.31
C ASP A 294 -23.86 -26.69 4.64
N ASP A 295 -24.42 -27.71 5.30
CA ASP A 295 -24.47 -29.09 4.78
C ASP A 295 -25.34 -29.25 3.51
N THR A 296 -26.14 -28.24 3.16
CA THR A 296 -26.93 -28.23 1.91
C THR A 296 -26.17 -27.58 0.74
N GLY A 297 -25.00 -26.98 1.01
CA GLY A 297 -24.25 -26.19 0.04
C GLY A 297 -24.68 -24.72 -0.03
N THR A 298 -25.60 -24.27 0.83
CA THR A 298 -26.02 -22.86 0.84
C THR A 298 -24.89 -22.00 1.39
N VAL A 299 -24.44 -21.01 0.60
CA VAL A 299 -23.34 -20.12 0.99
C VAL A 299 -23.79 -19.18 2.11
N LEU A 300 -23.01 -19.16 3.20
CA LEU A 300 -23.23 -18.34 4.38
C LEU A 300 -22.31 -17.11 4.40
N LEU A 301 -21.06 -17.28 3.98
CA LEU A 301 -20.03 -16.25 3.97
C LEU A 301 -19.02 -16.54 2.85
N ALA A 302 -18.54 -15.50 2.17
CA ALA A 302 -17.47 -15.64 1.17
C ALA A 302 -16.36 -14.62 1.42
N VAL A 303 -15.12 -15.06 1.37
CA VAL A 303 -13.91 -14.23 1.44
C VAL A 303 -13.24 -14.31 0.07
N SER A 304 -13.22 -13.23 -0.67
CA SER A 304 -12.57 -13.15 -1.97
C SER A 304 -11.26 -12.37 -1.90
N GLY A 305 -10.26 -12.81 -2.66
CA GLY A 305 -8.94 -12.18 -2.76
C GLY A 305 -8.20 -12.15 -1.43
N LEU A 306 -8.28 -13.23 -0.64
CA LEU A 306 -7.42 -13.38 0.53
C LEU A 306 -5.98 -13.50 0.06
N SER A 307 -5.15 -12.53 0.42
CA SER A 307 -3.74 -12.45 0.06
C SER A 307 -2.87 -12.63 1.30
N VAL A 308 -1.96 -13.61 1.25
CA VAL A 308 -0.96 -13.85 2.29
C VAL A 308 0.45 -13.71 1.71
N ARG A 309 1.33 -13.03 2.44
CA ARG A 309 2.70 -12.74 2.01
C ARG A 309 3.72 -13.42 2.91
N ARG A 310 4.82 -13.88 2.31
CA ARG A 310 5.96 -14.46 3.02
C ARG A 310 6.77 -13.36 3.72
N VAL A 311 7.10 -13.58 4.99
CA VAL A 311 7.88 -12.64 5.82
C VAL A 311 9.00 -13.38 6.57
N GLY A 312 10.17 -12.74 6.68
CA GLY A 312 11.32 -13.27 7.40
C GLY A 312 11.26 -13.04 8.92
N SER A 313 12.11 -13.75 9.66
CA SER A 313 12.12 -13.86 11.14
C SER A 313 12.36 -12.56 11.94
N GLY A 314 12.69 -11.45 11.30
CA GLY A 314 13.02 -10.17 11.96
C GLY A 314 11.91 -9.12 11.97
N VAL A 315 10.70 -9.41 11.47
CA VAL A 315 9.72 -8.36 11.08
C VAL A 315 8.59 -8.15 12.11
N VAL A 316 8.53 -8.93 13.19
CA VAL A 316 7.51 -8.74 14.24
C VAL A 316 8.15 -7.96 15.40
N THR A 317 8.19 -6.64 15.30
CA THR A 317 8.64 -5.77 16.42
C THR A 317 7.56 -4.74 16.72
N GLN A 318 7.16 -4.63 17.99
CA GLN A 318 6.37 -3.49 18.44
C GLN A 318 7.21 -2.21 18.39
N PRO A 319 6.72 -1.10 17.79
CA PRO A 319 7.33 0.21 17.97
C PRO A 319 7.04 0.81 19.36
N ASP A 320 8.00 1.62 19.83
CA ASP A 320 8.09 2.28 21.13
C ASP A 320 6.86 3.19 21.45
N PRO A 321 6.42 3.33 22.73
CA PRO A 321 5.17 4.01 23.14
C PRO A 321 5.07 5.53 22.91
N GLY A 322 5.92 6.15 22.09
CA GLY A 322 6.05 7.61 21.99
C GLY A 322 5.45 8.28 20.74
N ALA A 323 4.98 7.54 19.74
CA ALA A 323 4.58 8.12 18.45
C ALA A 323 3.05 8.17 18.27
N ALA A 324 2.43 9.26 18.75
CA ALA A 324 1.03 9.56 18.44
C ALA A 324 0.84 9.86 16.94
N THR A 325 -0.10 9.14 16.34
CA THR A 325 -0.51 9.25 14.93
C THR A 325 -1.38 10.49 14.72
N ALA A 326 -0.90 11.43 13.90
CA ALA A 326 -1.73 12.51 13.35
C ALA A 326 -2.27 12.07 11.98
N ALA A 327 -3.60 11.90 11.89
CA ALA A 327 -4.31 11.76 10.63
C ALA A 327 -4.26 13.10 9.85
N PRO A 328 -3.96 13.11 8.54
CA PRO A 328 -4.08 14.33 7.75
C PRO A 328 -5.51 14.52 7.24
N ALA A 329 -5.99 15.76 7.36
CA ALA A 329 -7.25 16.27 6.82
C ALA A 329 -7.06 16.74 5.35
N PRO A 330 -8.15 17.05 4.61
CA PRO A 330 -8.20 17.05 3.14
C PRO A 330 -7.85 18.41 2.49
N GLY A 331 -7.31 18.35 1.26
CA GLY A 331 -7.13 19.48 0.34
C GLY A 331 -5.93 19.23 -0.58
N VAL A 332 -5.93 19.46 -1.89
CA VAL A 332 -6.80 20.17 -2.83
C VAL A 332 -6.66 19.46 -4.19
N ALA A 333 -7.76 19.22 -4.90
CA ALA A 333 -7.74 18.71 -6.26
C ALA A 333 -7.27 19.80 -7.26
N PRO A 334 -6.40 19.50 -8.24
CA PRO A 334 -6.28 20.33 -9.43
C PRO A 334 -7.34 19.90 -10.46
N THR A 335 -7.87 20.90 -11.14
CA THR A 335 -8.94 20.79 -12.15
C THR A 335 -8.37 20.39 -13.51
N VAL A 336 -9.21 19.67 -14.28
CA VAL A 336 -9.03 18.98 -15.56
C VAL A 336 -8.56 19.84 -16.74
N GLY A 337 -7.79 19.22 -17.65
CA GLY A 337 -7.78 19.44 -19.11
C GLY A 337 -6.88 18.38 -19.76
N ALA A 338 -7.21 17.60 -20.79
CA ALA A 338 -8.34 17.54 -21.72
C ALA A 338 -8.55 16.07 -22.17
N ALA A 339 -9.79 15.73 -22.55
CA ALA A 339 -10.19 14.38 -22.96
C ALA A 339 -9.39 13.82 -24.15
N ALA A 340 -8.77 12.66 -23.98
CA ALA A 340 -8.28 11.83 -25.08
C ALA A 340 -9.42 10.99 -25.68
N ALA A 341 -9.41 10.83 -26.99
CA ALA A 341 -10.52 10.26 -27.76
C ALA A 341 -10.69 8.75 -27.55
N VAL A 342 -11.83 8.35 -26.95
CA VAL A 342 -12.29 6.95 -26.87
C VAL A 342 -12.80 6.50 -28.25
N PRO A 343 -12.52 5.26 -28.71
CA PRO A 343 -13.07 4.74 -29.96
C PRO A 343 -14.61 4.72 -29.94
N ALA A 344 -15.23 5.44 -30.87
CA ALA A 344 -16.68 5.70 -30.90
C ALA A 344 -17.55 4.51 -31.39
N ALA A 345 -16.95 3.42 -31.87
CA ALA A 345 -17.67 2.27 -32.44
C ALA A 345 -17.18 0.95 -31.83
N GLY A 346 -18.04 0.27 -31.05
CA GLY A 346 -17.76 -1.04 -30.44
C GLY A 346 -18.67 -1.38 -29.25
N GLY A 347 -18.77 -2.67 -28.91
CA GLY A 347 -19.46 -3.15 -27.70
C GLY A 347 -18.83 -2.62 -26.40
N LEU A 348 -19.47 -2.83 -25.24
CA LEU A 348 -19.00 -2.29 -23.95
C LEU A 348 -17.52 -2.63 -23.66
N ALA A 349 -17.13 -3.88 -23.88
CA ALA A 349 -15.75 -4.33 -23.69
C ALA A 349 -14.74 -3.56 -24.57
N GLU A 350 -15.12 -3.20 -25.80
CA GLU A 350 -14.26 -2.45 -26.71
C GLU A 350 -14.06 -0.99 -26.24
N ARG A 351 -15.11 -0.40 -25.65
CA ARG A 351 -15.03 0.94 -25.08
C ARG A 351 -14.21 0.98 -23.78
N VAL A 352 -14.35 -0.04 -22.93
CA VAL A 352 -13.56 -0.17 -21.69
C VAL A 352 -12.10 -0.42 -22.02
N ALA A 353 -11.79 -1.31 -22.96
CA ALA A 353 -10.42 -1.53 -23.40
C ALA A 353 -9.80 -0.30 -24.06
N GLY A 354 -10.57 0.42 -24.90
CA GLY A 354 -10.14 1.68 -25.49
C GLY A 354 -9.85 2.76 -24.44
N TYR A 355 -10.66 2.83 -23.37
CA TYR A 355 -10.44 3.71 -22.23
C TYR A 355 -9.15 3.33 -21.47
N LEU A 356 -8.97 2.05 -21.10
CA LEU A 356 -7.77 1.58 -20.40
C LEU A 356 -6.50 1.79 -21.24
N ALA A 357 -6.57 1.54 -22.55
CA ALA A 357 -5.48 1.77 -23.48
C ALA A 357 -5.11 3.26 -23.55
N ALA A 358 -6.10 4.16 -23.58
CA ALA A 358 -5.86 5.61 -23.56
C ALA A 358 -5.24 6.06 -22.23
N LEU A 359 -5.73 5.53 -21.10
CA LEU A 359 -5.21 5.84 -19.77
C LEU A 359 -3.75 5.37 -19.62
N LEU A 360 -3.43 4.15 -20.09
CA LEU A 360 -2.06 3.63 -20.14
C LEU A 360 -1.17 4.42 -21.10
N THR A 361 -1.69 4.87 -22.24
CA THR A 361 -0.96 5.74 -23.17
C THR A 361 -0.61 7.08 -22.50
N GLN A 362 -1.52 7.64 -21.72
CA GLN A 362 -1.32 8.90 -21.00
C GLN A 362 -0.39 8.75 -19.79
N ALA A 363 -0.52 7.67 -19.02
CA ALA A 363 0.22 7.46 -17.78
C ALA A 363 1.62 6.86 -17.98
N ALA A 364 1.77 5.92 -18.93
CA ALA A 364 3.03 5.20 -19.18
C ALA A 364 3.80 5.71 -20.41
N GLY A 365 3.25 6.68 -21.16
CA GLY A 365 3.86 7.17 -22.40
C GLY A 365 3.93 6.12 -23.52
N ALA A 366 3.08 5.09 -23.47
CA ALA A 366 3.04 4.03 -24.47
C ALA A 366 2.75 4.59 -25.87
N GLY A 367 3.22 3.90 -26.92
CA GLY A 367 2.93 4.29 -28.31
C GLY A 367 1.43 4.42 -28.57
N ALA A 368 1.04 5.19 -29.59
CA ALA A 368 -0.37 5.37 -29.95
C ALA A 368 -1.01 3.99 -30.24
N ASN A 369 -1.80 3.49 -29.30
CA ASN A 369 -2.48 2.19 -29.28
C ASN A 369 -1.63 1.01 -28.71
N PRO A 370 -1.53 0.85 -27.37
CA PRO A 370 -0.82 -0.27 -26.74
C PRO A 370 -1.46 -1.63 -27.10
N ASP A 371 -0.63 -2.67 -27.34
CA ASP A 371 -1.15 -4.03 -27.59
C ASP A 371 -1.85 -4.54 -26.32
N ARG A 372 -3.12 -4.89 -26.47
CA ARG A 372 -4.03 -5.20 -25.36
C ARG A 372 -3.72 -6.52 -24.66
N ARG A 373 -2.89 -7.37 -25.28
CA ARG A 373 -2.51 -8.70 -24.78
C ARG A 373 -1.12 -8.74 -24.13
N VAL A 374 -0.41 -7.61 -24.11
CA VAL A 374 0.93 -7.51 -23.50
C VAL A 374 0.79 -7.10 -22.04
N PRO A 375 1.57 -7.69 -21.11
CA PRO A 375 1.54 -7.31 -19.71
C PRO A 375 1.85 -5.83 -19.47
N PHE A 376 1.19 -5.18 -18.51
CA PHE A 376 1.33 -3.75 -18.20
C PHE A 376 2.80 -3.36 -17.93
N MET A 377 3.53 -4.20 -17.21
CA MET A 377 4.95 -4.01 -16.92
C MET A 377 5.83 -4.04 -18.18
N GLN A 378 5.44 -4.82 -19.19
CA GLN A 378 6.12 -4.86 -20.49
C GLN A 378 5.69 -3.72 -21.41
N LEU A 379 4.54 -3.08 -21.15
CA LEU A 379 4.10 -1.83 -21.79
C LEU A 379 4.69 -0.58 -21.14
N GLY A 380 5.61 -0.73 -20.17
CA GLY A 380 6.27 0.37 -19.48
C GLY A 380 5.51 0.93 -18.26
N ALA A 381 4.39 0.31 -17.85
CA ALA A 381 3.68 0.69 -16.63
C ALA A 381 4.33 0.00 -15.42
N ASP A 382 5.01 0.76 -14.58
CA ASP A 382 5.59 0.27 -13.32
C ASP A 382 4.55 0.24 -12.18
N SER A 383 4.92 -0.31 -11.02
CA SER A 383 3.98 -0.43 -9.88
C SER A 383 3.44 0.93 -9.39
N SER A 384 4.14 2.04 -9.60
CA SER A 384 3.67 3.38 -9.25
C SER A 384 2.66 3.92 -10.27
N THR A 385 2.89 3.60 -11.54
CA THR A 385 1.97 3.84 -12.67
C THR A 385 0.69 3.05 -12.46
N LEU A 386 0.78 1.79 -12.04
CA LEU A 386 -0.38 0.94 -11.75
C LEU A 386 -1.17 1.46 -10.54
N ILE A 387 -0.52 1.92 -9.47
CA ILE A 387 -1.20 2.55 -8.32
C ILE A 387 -1.85 3.89 -8.70
N GLY A 388 -1.20 4.69 -9.56
CA GLY A 388 -1.77 5.92 -10.11
C GLY A 388 -2.99 5.67 -10.99
N LEU A 389 -2.88 4.69 -11.89
CA LEU A 389 -3.95 4.22 -12.76
C LEU A 389 -5.13 3.68 -11.95
N THR A 390 -4.90 2.95 -10.86
CA THR A 390 -5.96 2.55 -9.92
C THR A 390 -6.80 3.77 -9.53
N ARG A 391 -6.14 4.82 -9.02
CA ARG A 391 -6.81 6.02 -8.52
C ARG A 391 -7.50 6.83 -9.63
N GLU A 392 -6.92 6.87 -10.83
CA GLU A 392 -7.55 7.52 -12.00
C GLU A 392 -8.79 6.75 -12.48
N ILE A 393 -8.71 5.43 -12.61
CA ILE A 393 -9.87 4.60 -12.99
C ILE A 393 -11.00 4.73 -11.95
N GLU A 394 -10.64 4.73 -10.66
CA GLU A 394 -11.60 4.93 -9.58
C GLU A 394 -12.31 6.28 -9.68
N ASN A 395 -11.56 7.36 -9.95
CA ASN A 395 -12.10 8.71 -10.07
C ASN A 395 -12.96 8.90 -11.32
N ASP A 396 -12.49 8.42 -12.48
CA ASP A 396 -13.13 8.66 -13.77
C ASP A 396 -14.40 7.80 -13.95
N LEU A 397 -14.34 6.53 -13.54
CA LEU A 397 -15.45 5.59 -13.70
C LEU A 397 -16.33 5.48 -12.46
N GLY A 398 -15.91 6.04 -11.32
CA GLY A 398 -16.64 5.98 -10.06
C GLY A 398 -16.75 4.56 -9.48
N ILE A 399 -15.74 3.74 -9.73
CA ILE A 399 -15.61 2.36 -9.22
C ILE A 399 -14.49 2.32 -8.16
N GLU A 400 -14.41 1.26 -7.35
CA GLU A 400 -13.30 1.09 -6.41
C GLU A 400 -12.53 -0.18 -6.77
N LEU A 401 -11.21 -0.04 -6.85
CA LEU A 401 -10.32 -1.09 -7.32
C LEU A 401 -9.43 -1.52 -6.16
N TYR A 402 -9.34 -2.82 -5.95
CA TYR A 402 -8.55 -3.37 -4.86
C TYR A 402 -7.05 -3.37 -5.21
N PRO A 403 -6.13 -3.28 -4.23
CA PRO A 403 -4.71 -2.98 -4.48
C PRO A 403 -3.95 -4.01 -5.31
N THR A 404 -4.40 -5.26 -5.37
CA THR A 404 -3.75 -6.35 -6.10
C THR A 404 -4.27 -6.53 -7.53
N LEU A 405 -5.27 -5.76 -7.95
CA LEU A 405 -5.99 -5.95 -9.24
C LEU A 405 -5.05 -5.97 -10.45
N PHE A 406 -4.06 -5.08 -10.49
CA PHE A 406 -3.09 -4.98 -11.59
C PHE A 406 -2.02 -6.08 -11.57
N PHE A 407 -1.89 -6.81 -10.47
CA PHE A 407 -1.03 -7.99 -10.35
C PHE A 407 -1.76 -9.28 -10.73
N GLU A 408 -3.08 -9.31 -10.52
CA GLU A 408 -3.98 -10.43 -10.86
C GLU A 408 -4.38 -10.45 -12.34
N HIS A 409 -4.60 -9.27 -12.93
CA HIS A 409 -4.86 -9.11 -14.36
C HIS A 409 -3.73 -8.30 -14.95
N GLN A 410 -2.91 -8.92 -15.78
CA GLN A 410 -1.66 -8.30 -16.20
C GLN A 410 -1.79 -7.60 -17.54
N THR A 411 -2.85 -7.84 -18.31
CA THR A 411 -3.05 -7.26 -19.65
C THR A 411 -4.32 -6.40 -19.73
N ILE A 412 -4.40 -5.51 -20.73
CA ILE A 412 -5.59 -4.66 -20.95
C ILE A 412 -6.83 -5.54 -21.19
N ASP A 413 -6.70 -6.63 -21.93
CA ASP A 413 -7.82 -7.52 -22.22
C ASP A 413 -8.30 -8.28 -20.98
N GLU A 414 -7.39 -8.77 -20.13
CA GLU A 414 -7.73 -9.43 -18.86
C GLU A 414 -8.40 -8.45 -17.90
N LEU A 415 -7.86 -7.25 -17.75
CA LEU A 415 -8.42 -6.21 -16.88
C LEU A 415 -9.78 -5.72 -17.43
N THR A 416 -9.92 -5.59 -18.75
CA THR A 416 -11.20 -5.24 -19.40
C THR A 416 -12.26 -6.28 -19.08
N ALA A 417 -11.94 -7.57 -19.24
CA ALA A 417 -12.87 -8.65 -18.95
C ALA A 417 -13.29 -8.64 -17.48
N ALA A 418 -12.33 -8.45 -16.56
CA ALA A 418 -12.59 -8.37 -15.13
C ALA A 418 -13.47 -7.17 -14.75
N LEU A 419 -13.20 -5.98 -15.29
CA LEU A 419 -13.98 -4.78 -15.03
C LEU A 419 -15.39 -4.84 -15.62
N VAL A 420 -15.56 -5.36 -16.85
CA VAL A 420 -16.88 -5.54 -17.47
C VAL A 420 -17.71 -6.57 -16.70
N ALA A 421 -17.09 -7.66 -16.23
CA ALA A 421 -17.77 -8.66 -15.42
C ALA A 421 -18.19 -8.10 -14.04
N ALA A 422 -17.35 -7.28 -13.41
CA ALA A 422 -17.62 -6.74 -12.07
C ALA A 422 -18.51 -5.50 -12.05
N HIS A 423 -18.44 -4.65 -13.09
CA HIS A 423 -19.01 -3.30 -13.10
C HIS A 423 -19.78 -2.94 -14.39
N GLY A 424 -20.19 -3.93 -15.20
CA GLY A 424 -20.75 -3.73 -16.54
C GLY A 424 -21.85 -2.65 -16.64
N ASP A 425 -22.79 -2.60 -15.69
CA ASP A 425 -23.89 -1.61 -15.71
C ASP A 425 -23.40 -0.17 -15.46
N VAL A 426 -22.47 0.02 -14.52
CA VAL A 426 -21.86 1.32 -14.20
C VAL A 426 -20.99 1.79 -15.38
N LEU A 427 -20.21 0.87 -15.95
CA LEU A 427 -19.35 1.13 -17.11
C LEU A 427 -20.16 1.48 -18.36
N ALA A 428 -21.31 0.84 -18.60
CA ALA A 428 -22.18 1.16 -19.72
C ALA A 428 -22.77 2.58 -19.62
N HIS A 429 -23.02 3.07 -18.41
CA HIS A 429 -23.51 4.41 -18.16
C HIS A 429 -22.41 5.48 -18.30
N ARG A 430 -21.19 5.16 -17.82
CA ARG A 430 -20.04 6.08 -17.82
C ARG A 430 -19.32 6.17 -19.17
N LEU A 431 -19.38 5.11 -19.98
CA LEU A 431 -18.82 5.04 -21.33
C LEU A 431 -19.93 4.79 -22.37
N PRO A 432 -20.77 5.79 -22.70
CA PRO A 432 -21.86 5.64 -23.67
C PRO A 432 -21.33 5.54 -25.11
N ALA A 433 -22.09 4.88 -26.00
CA ALA A 433 -21.79 4.83 -27.43
C ALA A 433 -22.04 6.20 -28.09
N ALA A 434 -21.20 6.60 -29.05
CA ALA A 434 -21.32 7.90 -29.70
C ALA A 434 -22.58 8.01 -30.56
N ALA A 435 -23.32 9.13 -30.41
CA ALA A 435 -24.32 9.56 -31.38
C ALA A 435 -23.64 10.29 -32.55
N PRO A 436 -24.10 10.15 -33.80
CA PRO A 436 -23.45 10.78 -34.95
C PRO A 436 -23.62 12.30 -34.90
N MET A 437 -22.52 13.08 -34.93
CA MET A 437 -22.60 14.55 -34.88
C MET A 437 -21.66 15.25 -35.88
N SER A 438 -22.24 16.27 -36.53
CA SER A 438 -21.71 17.10 -37.62
C SER A 438 -20.81 18.27 -37.17
N ALA A 439 -19.92 18.69 -38.06
CA ALA A 439 -18.80 19.64 -37.89
C ALA A 439 -19.12 21.14 -37.64
N ARG A 440 -18.19 21.84 -36.95
CA ARG A 440 -17.80 23.28 -37.05
C ARG A 440 -16.66 23.56 -36.03
N ALA A 441 -15.41 23.91 -36.39
CA ALA A 441 -14.80 25.16 -36.90
C ALA A 441 -14.29 26.13 -35.81
N GLU A 442 -12.98 26.43 -35.87
CA GLU A 442 -12.07 27.05 -34.87
C GLU A 442 -12.09 28.60 -34.78
N GLY A 443 -11.53 29.15 -33.68
CA GLY A 443 -11.14 30.56 -33.57
C GLY A 443 -10.24 30.86 -32.34
N SER A 444 -9.08 31.50 -32.59
CA SER A 444 -7.94 31.81 -31.68
C SER A 444 -7.88 33.27 -31.19
N VAL A 445 -7.26 33.56 -30.03
CA VAL A 445 -6.84 34.93 -29.59
C VAL A 445 -5.51 34.90 -28.76
N PRO A 446 -4.61 35.92 -28.80
CA PRO A 446 -3.23 35.91 -28.27
C PRO A 446 -2.99 36.64 -26.92
N VAL A 447 -1.80 36.44 -26.32
CA VAL A 447 -1.31 36.90 -24.99
C VAL A 447 -0.22 37.99 -25.10
N GLU A 448 -0.11 38.90 -24.11
CA GLU A 448 0.98 39.88 -23.94
C GLU A 448 1.55 39.90 -22.48
N PRO A 449 2.86 40.20 -22.21
CA PRO A 449 3.51 40.01 -20.90
C PRO A 449 4.10 41.29 -20.22
N VAL A 450 4.31 41.29 -18.89
CA VAL A 450 5.02 42.33 -18.10
C VAL A 450 5.72 41.73 -16.82
N PRO A 451 6.85 42.29 -16.29
CA PRO A 451 7.99 41.57 -15.68
C PRO A 451 8.23 41.73 -14.15
N ALA A 452 9.35 41.15 -13.66
CA ALA A 452 9.80 40.98 -12.26
C ALA A 452 10.75 42.07 -11.68
N PRO A 453 10.98 42.09 -10.34
CA PRO A 453 12.21 42.61 -9.70
C PRO A 453 12.84 41.59 -8.69
N ALA A 454 14.16 41.32 -8.63
CA ALA A 454 15.34 42.06 -8.12
C ALA A 454 15.59 41.97 -6.58
N VAL A 455 16.78 41.46 -6.20
CA VAL A 455 17.27 41.14 -4.83
C VAL A 455 18.40 42.10 -4.41
N ALA A 456 18.58 42.33 -3.09
CA ALA A 456 19.78 42.92 -2.49
C ALA A 456 20.09 42.30 -1.09
N PRO A 457 21.34 42.36 -0.58
CA PRO A 457 21.92 41.29 0.25
C PRO A 457 22.52 41.70 1.63
N ILE A 458 23.24 40.73 2.24
CA ILE A 458 24.46 40.78 3.09
C ILE A 458 24.34 40.76 4.65
N GLN A 459 24.99 39.79 5.33
CA GLN A 459 26.18 39.92 6.25
C GLN A 459 26.28 38.88 7.40
N SER A 460 27.50 38.36 7.61
CA SER A 460 27.98 37.55 8.77
C SER A 460 29.13 38.27 9.51
N PRO A 461 29.45 37.85 10.76
CA PRO A 461 30.85 37.46 11.13
C PRO A 461 30.91 36.27 12.16
N ALA A 462 31.82 35.28 12.03
CA ALA A 462 33.17 35.08 12.64
C ALA A 462 33.30 35.38 14.16
N GLY A 463 33.88 34.62 15.12
CA GLY A 463 34.65 33.34 15.34
C GLY A 463 34.91 33.24 16.89
N PRO A 464 35.89 32.53 17.51
CA PRO A 464 36.73 31.37 17.14
C PRO A 464 36.82 30.20 18.17
N ALA A 465 37.28 29.05 17.67
CA ALA A 465 38.01 27.87 18.21
C ALA A 465 38.11 27.46 19.71
N SER A 466 37.96 26.15 19.98
CA SER A 466 38.85 25.30 20.81
C SER A 466 38.53 23.79 20.64
N ALA A 467 39.56 22.93 20.54
CA ALA A 467 39.53 21.44 20.56
C ALA A 467 40.56 20.94 21.61
N PRO A 468 40.77 19.64 21.92
CA PRO A 468 40.12 18.38 21.48
C PRO A 468 39.83 17.37 22.63
N ALA A 469 39.15 16.24 22.36
CA ALA A 469 39.38 14.95 23.05
C ALA A 469 38.73 13.77 22.30
N VAL A 470 39.47 12.66 22.20
CA VAL A 470 39.21 11.49 21.35
C VAL A 470 38.35 10.44 22.06
N VAL A 471 37.30 10.04 21.34
CA VAL A 471 36.51 8.80 21.26
C VAL A 471 36.84 7.62 22.20
N ALA A 472 35.79 7.14 22.89
CA ALA A 472 35.47 5.71 23.03
C ALA A 472 34.02 5.52 23.56
N ALA A 473 33.10 5.01 22.72
CA ALA A 473 32.01 4.10 23.14
C ALA A 473 31.11 3.69 21.95
N SER A 474 30.67 2.44 22.02
CA SER A 474 30.01 1.62 21.02
C SER A 474 28.53 1.94 20.71
N ALA A 475 28.10 1.39 19.57
CA ALA A 475 26.84 0.68 19.30
C ALA A 475 25.50 1.46 19.23
N SER A 476 24.80 1.19 18.14
CA SER A 476 23.34 1.29 17.95
C SER A 476 22.71 2.64 18.30
N ALA A 477 22.77 3.60 17.38
CA ALA A 477 21.95 4.80 17.45
C ALA A 477 20.55 4.49 16.88
N VAL A 478 19.67 3.97 17.74
CA VAL A 478 18.22 4.14 17.56
C VAL A 478 17.99 5.65 17.63
N VAL A 479 17.40 6.23 16.59
CA VAL A 479 17.14 7.67 16.50
C VAL A 479 16.13 8.04 17.59
N ALA A 480 16.63 8.52 18.73
CA ALA A 480 15.80 9.15 19.74
C ALA A 480 15.35 10.52 19.19
N LEU A 481 14.11 10.57 18.70
CA LEU A 481 13.43 11.81 18.35
C LEU A 481 13.14 12.60 19.62
N ASP A 482 13.42 13.90 19.61
CA ASP A 482 13.14 14.81 20.74
C ASP A 482 11.66 15.22 20.70
N PRO A 483 10.82 14.76 21.65
CA PRO A 483 9.37 14.99 21.62
C PRO A 483 8.95 16.42 22.00
N SER A 484 9.89 17.35 22.21
CA SER A 484 9.62 18.69 22.73
C SER A 484 9.35 19.77 21.67
N ARG A 485 9.36 19.43 20.38
CA ARG A 485 9.27 20.40 19.26
C ARG A 485 7.86 20.50 18.67
N ASP A 486 7.45 21.73 18.35
CA ASP A 486 6.10 22.04 17.86
C ASP A 486 5.86 21.40 16.47
N PRO A 487 4.90 20.45 16.34
CA PRO A 487 4.61 19.76 15.09
C PRO A 487 4.05 20.66 13.97
N ARG A 488 3.78 21.94 14.27
CA ARG A 488 3.29 22.96 13.33
C ARG A 488 4.38 23.82 12.70
N ARG A 489 5.66 23.53 12.95
CA ARG A 489 6.75 24.27 12.30
C ARG A 489 6.90 23.84 10.85
N ASP A 490 6.78 24.81 9.96
CA ASP A 490 7.09 24.65 8.54
C ASP A 490 8.56 24.25 8.37
N ILE A 491 8.83 23.42 7.36
CA ILE A 491 10.20 22.99 7.02
C ILE A 491 10.69 23.86 5.87
N ALA A 492 11.80 24.56 6.10
CA ALA A 492 12.45 25.35 5.07
C ALA A 492 13.44 24.48 4.28
N VAL A 493 13.29 24.45 2.96
CA VAL A 493 14.35 23.98 2.05
C VAL A 493 15.28 25.16 1.84
N ILE A 494 16.48 25.09 2.42
CA ILE A 494 17.41 26.22 2.47
C ILE A 494 18.56 26.12 1.46
N GLY A 495 18.74 24.97 0.82
CA GLY A 495 19.69 24.79 -0.28
C GLY A 495 19.38 23.53 -1.08
N MET A 496 19.82 23.50 -2.33
CA MET A 496 19.64 22.37 -3.23
C MET A 496 20.77 22.27 -4.27
N ASP A 497 21.21 21.06 -4.55
CA ASP A 497 22.01 20.74 -5.74
C ASP A 497 21.52 19.40 -6.31
N ALA A 498 21.77 19.17 -7.60
CA ALA A 498 21.41 17.94 -8.28
C ALA A 498 22.21 17.74 -9.57
N ARG A 499 22.35 16.48 -9.98
CA ARG A 499 22.84 16.09 -11.31
C ARG A 499 21.72 15.35 -12.03
N PHE A 500 21.37 15.83 -13.22
CA PHE A 500 20.38 15.19 -14.09
C PHE A 500 20.96 15.02 -15.49
N ALA A 501 20.31 14.23 -16.33
CA ALA A 501 20.78 14.03 -17.69
C ALA A 501 20.86 15.36 -18.44
N GLY A 502 21.95 15.54 -19.20
CA GLY A 502 22.21 16.79 -19.94
C GLY A 502 22.21 18.07 -19.08
N SER A 503 22.28 17.93 -17.74
CA SER A 503 22.01 18.99 -16.78
C SER A 503 23.01 18.89 -15.62
N PRO A 504 24.13 19.64 -15.67
CA PRO A 504 25.14 19.59 -14.62
C PRO A 504 24.65 20.19 -13.30
N ASP A 505 23.54 20.92 -13.29
CA ASP A 505 22.97 21.55 -12.09
C ASP A 505 21.45 21.73 -12.22
N VAL A 506 20.81 22.16 -11.12
CA VAL A 506 19.36 22.41 -11.03
C VAL A 506 18.91 23.49 -12.02
N ARG A 507 19.76 24.48 -12.34
CA ARG A 507 19.38 25.58 -13.25
C ARG A 507 19.29 25.09 -14.70
N ALA A 508 20.25 24.28 -15.13
CA ALA A 508 20.25 23.64 -16.43
C ALA A 508 19.05 22.68 -16.56
N PHE A 509 18.77 21.89 -15.51
CA PHE A 509 17.60 21.02 -15.48
C PHE A 509 16.30 21.81 -15.64
N TRP A 510 16.13 22.90 -14.87
CA TRP A 510 14.97 23.77 -14.99
C TRP A 510 14.83 24.40 -16.38
N ALA A 511 15.94 24.75 -17.03
CA ALA A 511 15.90 25.27 -18.39
C ALA A 511 15.32 24.25 -19.39
N HIS A 512 15.70 22.97 -19.26
CA HIS A 512 15.15 21.89 -20.08
C HIS A 512 13.67 21.62 -19.79
N VAL A 513 13.27 21.59 -18.51
CA VAL A 513 11.86 21.42 -18.12
C VAL A 513 10.98 22.51 -18.73
N ARG A 514 11.39 23.79 -18.62
CA ARG A 514 10.65 24.90 -19.23
C ARG A 514 10.58 24.83 -20.76
N ALA A 515 11.60 24.25 -21.39
CA ALA A 515 11.66 24.09 -22.84
C ALA A 515 10.90 22.85 -23.33
N GLY A 516 10.46 21.96 -22.43
CA GLY A 516 9.88 20.66 -22.80
C GLY A 516 10.87 19.75 -23.51
N THR A 517 12.17 19.90 -23.24
CA THR A 517 13.23 19.12 -23.89
C THR A 517 13.18 17.67 -23.41
N ASP A 518 13.02 16.73 -24.34
CA ASP A 518 13.23 15.30 -24.08
C ASP A 518 14.74 15.00 -24.03
N LEU A 519 15.19 14.42 -22.91
CA LEU A 519 16.59 14.08 -22.63
C LEU A 519 16.83 12.57 -22.62
N VAL A 520 15.90 11.80 -23.18
CA VAL A 520 16.08 10.38 -23.46
C VAL A 520 16.93 10.23 -24.72
N THR A 521 18.02 9.48 -24.60
CA THR A 521 18.93 9.16 -25.69
C THR A 521 19.09 7.66 -25.83
N GLU A 522 19.64 7.22 -26.96
CA GLU A 522 20.08 5.82 -27.07
C GLU A 522 21.17 5.57 -26.02
N ILE A 523 21.22 4.36 -25.44
CA ILE A 523 22.22 3.98 -24.44
C ILE A 523 23.62 4.22 -25.03
N PRO A 524 24.44 5.09 -24.41
CA PRO A 524 25.78 5.39 -24.88
C PRO A 524 26.69 4.14 -24.90
N ALA A 525 27.59 4.09 -25.90
CA ALA A 525 28.49 2.95 -26.11
C ALA A 525 29.51 2.75 -24.97
N ASP A 526 29.76 3.78 -24.17
CA ASP A 526 30.64 3.79 -23.01
C ASP A 526 29.96 3.28 -21.72
N ARG A 527 28.65 2.97 -21.74
CA ARG A 527 27.93 2.34 -20.62
C ARG A 527 28.02 0.82 -20.67
N TRP A 528 27.34 0.24 -21.63
CA TRP A 528 27.35 -1.19 -21.92
C TRP A 528 26.86 -1.43 -23.35
N ASN A 529 27.26 -2.54 -23.95
CA ASN A 529 26.84 -2.86 -25.32
C ASN A 529 25.45 -3.53 -25.32
N TRP A 530 24.41 -2.71 -25.25
CA TRP A 530 23.01 -3.17 -25.27
C TRP A 530 22.66 -3.97 -26.53
N ARG A 531 23.40 -3.79 -27.64
CA ARG A 531 23.18 -4.54 -28.89
C ARG A 531 23.34 -6.05 -28.72
N ASP A 532 24.18 -6.47 -27.78
CA ASP A 532 24.39 -7.89 -27.49
C ASP A 532 23.18 -8.53 -26.79
N TRP A 533 22.24 -7.70 -26.34
CA TRP A 533 21.07 -8.08 -25.55
C TRP A 533 19.76 -7.59 -26.18
N TYR A 534 19.84 -6.82 -27.26
CA TYR A 534 18.67 -6.25 -27.91
C TYR A 534 17.93 -7.26 -28.76
N ASP A 535 16.61 -7.26 -28.65
CA ASP A 535 15.73 -7.79 -29.67
C ASP A 535 14.55 -6.83 -29.87
N ALA A 536 14.06 -6.70 -31.10
CA ALA A 536 12.90 -5.88 -31.37
C ALA A 536 11.61 -6.54 -30.85
N ASP A 537 11.60 -7.86 -30.68
CA ASP A 537 10.50 -8.61 -30.09
C ASP A 537 10.60 -8.62 -28.55
N PRO A 538 9.64 -8.00 -27.83
CA PRO A 538 9.61 -8.02 -26.37
C PRO A 538 9.44 -9.42 -25.76
N ALA A 539 8.98 -10.40 -26.55
CA ALA A 539 8.78 -11.78 -26.09
C ALA A 539 10.04 -12.65 -26.18
N GLU A 540 11.11 -12.18 -26.82
CA GLU A 540 12.36 -12.94 -26.95
C GLU A 540 13.04 -13.14 -25.58
N PRO A 541 13.23 -14.39 -25.12
CA PRO A 541 13.77 -14.66 -23.79
C PRO A 541 15.20 -14.14 -23.63
N ASN A 542 15.50 -13.57 -22.45
CA ASN A 542 16.81 -13.01 -22.10
C ASN A 542 17.28 -11.87 -23.03
N ARG A 543 16.34 -11.14 -23.65
CA ARG A 543 16.60 -9.94 -24.45
C ARG A 543 15.93 -8.71 -23.84
N THR A 544 16.45 -7.54 -24.15
CA THR A 544 15.82 -6.24 -23.88
C THR A 544 15.27 -5.67 -25.19
N TYR A 545 14.05 -5.16 -25.17
CA TYR A 545 13.49 -4.41 -26.30
C TYR A 545 13.74 -2.90 -26.19
N SER A 546 14.31 -2.44 -25.07
CA SER A 546 14.68 -1.04 -24.87
C SER A 546 16.17 -0.83 -25.11
N ARG A 547 16.45 0.28 -25.79
CA ARG A 547 17.79 0.83 -26.03
C ARG A 547 17.89 2.30 -25.63
N TRP A 548 16.89 2.79 -24.91
CA TRP A 548 16.71 4.20 -24.57
C TRP A 548 16.88 4.40 -23.07
N GLY A 549 17.45 5.55 -22.69
CA GLY A 549 17.60 5.94 -21.30
C GLY A 549 18.05 7.38 -21.16
N SER A 550 18.23 7.83 -19.92
CA SER A 550 18.71 9.17 -19.62
C SER A 550 19.90 9.04 -18.66
N PHE A 551 21.01 9.71 -18.97
CA PHE A 551 22.31 9.40 -18.37
C PHE A 551 22.99 10.63 -17.78
N ILE A 552 23.59 10.48 -16.60
CA ILE A 552 24.47 11.47 -15.98
C ILE A 552 25.93 11.06 -16.14
N GLU A 553 26.86 12.00 -16.29
CA GLU A 553 28.29 11.69 -16.19
C GLU A 553 28.61 11.27 -14.74
N ALA A 554 29.05 10.02 -14.55
CA ALA A 554 29.27 9.42 -13.22
C ALA A 554 30.70 8.87 -13.04
N ASP A 555 31.51 8.92 -14.08
CA ASP A 555 32.90 8.44 -14.14
C ASP A 555 33.93 9.50 -13.72
N LYS A 556 33.50 10.77 -13.58
CA LYS A 556 34.31 11.89 -13.12
C LYS A 556 34.12 12.12 -11.62
N PHE A 557 35.20 12.44 -10.93
CA PHE A 557 35.19 12.75 -9.50
C PHE A 557 36.50 13.47 -9.13
N ASP A 558 36.46 14.45 -8.22
CA ASP A 558 37.67 15.04 -7.62
C ASP A 558 37.99 14.40 -6.26
N PRO A 559 38.77 13.30 -6.23
CA PRO A 559 39.04 12.61 -4.98
C PRO A 559 39.93 13.42 -4.03
N ALA A 560 40.79 14.30 -4.55
CA ALA A 560 41.71 15.08 -3.72
C ALA A 560 40.93 16.12 -2.90
N PHE A 561 39.93 16.74 -3.49
CA PHE A 561 39.03 17.67 -2.80
C PHE A 561 38.35 17.03 -1.58
N PHE A 562 37.88 15.79 -1.71
CA PHE A 562 37.22 15.05 -0.62
C PHE A 562 38.18 14.28 0.30
N GLY A 563 39.49 14.45 0.16
CA GLY A 563 40.48 13.74 0.98
C GLY A 563 40.52 12.23 0.72
N VAL A 564 40.01 11.78 -0.43
CA VAL A 564 40.01 10.37 -0.86
C VAL A 564 41.27 10.09 -1.66
N SER A 565 41.95 8.97 -1.36
CA SER A 565 43.13 8.59 -2.14
C SER A 565 42.73 8.12 -3.55
N ARG A 566 43.57 8.35 -4.57
CA ARG A 566 43.30 7.85 -5.94
C ARG A 566 43.06 6.33 -5.98
N ARG A 567 43.76 5.57 -5.12
CA ARG A 567 43.61 4.11 -5.02
C ARG A 567 42.24 3.70 -4.49
N GLU A 568 41.69 4.47 -3.56
CA GLU A 568 40.35 4.26 -3.02
C GLU A 568 39.26 4.76 -3.99
N ALA A 569 39.49 5.91 -4.62
CA ALA A 569 38.52 6.56 -5.51
C ALA A 569 38.05 5.66 -6.65
N ILE A 570 38.95 4.83 -7.21
CA ILE A 570 38.63 3.86 -8.26
C ILE A 570 37.56 2.87 -7.79
N TRP A 571 37.54 2.53 -6.50
CA TRP A 571 36.62 1.52 -5.95
C TRP A 571 35.35 2.12 -5.35
N LEU A 572 35.28 3.42 -5.10
CA LEU A 572 34.06 4.05 -4.59
C LEU A 572 32.91 3.90 -5.59
N ASP A 573 31.71 3.62 -5.11
CA ASP A 573 30.52 3.59 -5.97
C ASP A 573 30.37 4.94 -6.72
N PRO A 574 30.15 4.96 -8.05
CA PRO A 574 29.84 6.18 -8.78
C PRO A 574 28.71 7.01 -8.16
N GLN A 575 27.70 6.36 -7.57
CA GLN A 575 26.63 7.03 -6.82
C GLN A 575 27.19 7.83 -5.64
N LEU A 576 28.13 7.25 -4.88
CA LEU A 576 28.77 7.94 -3.77
C LEU A 576 29.61 9.13 -4.23
N ARG A 577 30.32 9.00 -5.35
CA ARG A 577 31.15 10.08 -5.92
C ARG A 577 30.28 11.29 -6.27
N VAL A 578 29.19 11.03 -6.99
CA VAL A 578 28.21 12.07 -7.35
C VAL A 578 27.53 12.65 -6.10
N LEU A 579 27.15 11.81 -5.13
CA LEU A 579 26.53 12.26 -3.89
C LEU A 579 27.46 13.15 -3.06
N LEU A 580 28.76 12.88 -3.04
CA LEU A 580 29.74 13.72 -2.34
C LEU A 580 29.74 15.14 -2.92
N GLU A 581 29.75 15.26 -4.24
CA GLU A 581 29.68 16.55 -4.93
C GLU A 581 28.34 17.25 -4.72
N VAL A 582 27.22 16.53 -4.84
CA VAL A 582 25.88 17.10 -4.68
C VAL A 582 25.61 17.52 -3.23
N VAL A 583 26.04 16.74 -2.24
CA VAL A 583 25.91 17.14 -0.83
C VAL A 583 26.76 18.38 -0.57
N HIS A 584 28.00 18.41 -1.08
CA HIS A 584 28.83 19.60 -0.95
C HIS A 584 28.16 20.84 -1.56
N GLY A 585 27.73 20.77 -2.83
CA GLY A 585 27.04 21.86 -3.52
C GLY A 585 25.75 22.28 -2.81
N THR A 586 24.98 21.33 -2.26
CA THR A 586 23.77 21.63 -1.47
C THR A 586 24.12 22.42 -0.21
N THR A 587 25.23 22.08 0.46
CA THR A 587 25.68 22.82 1.66
C THR A 587 26.26 24.20 1.33
N GLU A 588 26.86 24.37 0.16
CA GLU A 588 27.31 25.67 -0.34
C GLU A 588 26.13 26.57 -0.70
N ASP A 589 25.14 26.05 -1.45
CA ASP A 589 23.92 26.77 -1.82
C ASP A 589 23.14 27.22 -0.58
N ALA A 590 23.11 26.38 0.46
CA ALA A 590 22.53 26.74 1.75
C ALA A 590 23.33 27.80 2.53
N GLY A 591 24.62 28.00 2.22
CA GLY A 591 25.54 28.83 3.01
C GLY A 591 25.94 28.19 4.35
N TYR A 592 25.96 26.85 4.42
CA TYR A 592 26.24 26.07 5.64
C TYR A 592 27.44 25.12 5.53
N ALA A 593 28.17 25.06 4.41
CA ALA A 593 29.30 24.14 4.21
C ALA A 593 30.28 24.06 5.40
N ASP A 594 30.72 25.21 5.93
CA ASP A 594 31.65 25.28 7.06
C ASP A 594 31.00 25.12 8.45
N ARG A 595 29.67 25.11 8.52
CA ARG A 595 28.90 25.13 9.78
C ARG A 595 28.32 23.78 10.18
N LEU A 596 28.37 22.79 9.28
CA LEU A 596 27.77 21.47 9.49
C LEU A 596 28.72 20.48 10.15
N ARG A 597 30.04 20.69 10.06
CA ARG A 597 31.03 19.83 10.72
C ARG A 597 30.81 19.83 12.23
N GLY A 598 30.81 18.66 12.85
CA GLY A 598 30.59 18.45 14.27
C GLY A 598 29.13 18.65 14.73
N SER A 599 28.21 18.93 13.81
CA SER A 599 26.81 19.23 14.14
C SER A 599 25.96 17.95 14.24
N ARG A 600 24.78 18.07 14.86
CA ARG A 600 23.78 17.00 14.96
C ARG A 600 22.96 16.81 13.67
N THR A 601 23.49 17.22 12.53
CA THR A 601 22.80 17.12 11.23
C THR A 601 22.62 15.66 10.85
N GLY A 602 21.38 15.27 10.53
CA GLY A 602 21.07 13.93 10.03
C GLY A 602 21.14 13.87 8.51
N LEU A 603 21.52 12.71 7.98
CA LEU A 603 21.57 12.38 6.58
C LEU A 603 20.59 11.23 6.30
N TYR A 604 19.61 11.49 5.45
CA TYR A 604 18.60 10.51 5.02
C TYR A 604 18.71 10.36 3.51
N LEU A 605 19.14 9.18 3.06
CA LEU A 605 19.49 8.92 1.67
C LEU A 605 18.59 7.85 1.09
N GLY A 606 17.81 8.21 0.06
CA GLY A 606 17.12 7.22 -0.76
C GLY A 606 18.09 6.61 -1.77
N VAL A 607 18.29 5.29 -1.73
CA VAL A 607 19.16 4.59 -2.67
C VAL A 607 18.60 3.21 -2.97
N SER A 608 18.65 2.83 -4.24
CA SER A 608 18.25 1.53 -4.74
C SER A 608 19.31 1.08 -5.75
N PHE A 609 19.58 -0.23 -5.80
CA PHE A 609 20.57 -0.87 -6.69
C PHE A 609 22.06 -0.63 -6.34
N HIS A 610 22.88 -1.65 -6.60
CA HIS A 610 24.31 -1.71 -6.25
C HIS A 610 25.15 -2.29 -7.41
N GLU A 611 24.83 -1.87 -8.63
CA GLU A 611 25.35 -2.47 -9.88
C GLU A 611 26.88 -2.41 -9.98
N TYR A 612 27.51 -1.39 -9.40
CA TYR A 612 28.97 -1.25 -9.47
C TYR A 612 29.70 -2.39 -8.73
N TRP A 613 29.12 -2.91 -7.64
CA TRP A 613 29.63 -4.08 -6.95
C TRP A 613 29.48 -5.36 -7.79
N ASP A 614 28.35 -5.51 -8.47
CA ASP A 614 28.11 -6.64 -9.37
C ASP A 614 29.10 -6.66 -10.54
N GLU A 615 29.44 -5.49 -11.10
CA GLU A 615 30.45 -5.38 -12.15
C GLU A 615 31.87 -5.68 -11.65
N ILE A 616 32.23 -5.31 -10.41
CA ILE A 616 33.51 -5.69 -9.81
C ILE A 616 33.62 -7.21 -9.70
N ILE A 617 32.54 -7.88 -9.27
CA ILE A 617 32.47 -9.34 -9.19
C ILE A 617 32.57 -9.95 -10.60
N ARG A 618 31.79 -9.43 -11.56
CA ARG A 618 31.76 -9.93 -12.94
C ARG A 618 33.11 -9.79 -13.65
N ALA A 619 33.84 -8.72 -13.37
CA ALA A 619 35.18 -8.48 -13.89
C ALA A 619 36.24 -9.42 -13.29
N GLY A 620 35.90 -10.21 -12.25
CA GLY A 620 36.80 -11.18 -11.64
C GLY A 620 38.02 -10.53 -10.98
N VAL A 621 37.92 -9.25 -10.59
CA VAL A 621 39.04 -8.54 -9.97
C VAL A 621 39.27 -9.10 -8.56
N PRO A 622 40.52 -9.37 -8.16
CA PRO A 622 40.82 -9.78 -6.78
C PRO A 622 40.26 -8.76 -5.77
N ILE A 623 39.60 -9.26 -4.73
CA ILE A 623 39.07 -8.44 -3.64
C ILE A 623 40.25 -7.93 -2.78
N THR A 624 40.26 -6.62 -2.54
CA THR A 624 41.21 -5.83 -1.79
C THR A 624 40.48 -4.89 -0.82
N ASP A 625 41.24 -4.15 0.00
CA ASP A 625 40.75 -3.40 1.17
C ASP A 625 39.60 -2.40 0.89
N TYR A 626 39.51 -1.80 -0.31
CA TYR A 626 38.54 -0.73 -0.59
C TYR A 626 37.24 -1.18 -1.27
N GLN A 627 37.24 -2.34 -1.90
CA GLN A 627 36.11 -2.80 -2.72
C GLN A 627 34.91 -3.22 -1.86
N ALA A 628 35.16 -3.86 -0.71
CA ALA A 628 34.10 -4.41 0.14
C ALA A 628 33.11 -3.34 0.66
N VAL A 629 33.56 -2.09 0.82
CA VAL A 629 32.73 -1.00 1.35
C VAL A 629 31.71 -0.51 0.31
N THR A 630 31.99 -0.73 -0.97
CA THR A 630 31.17 -0.30 -2.11
C THR A 630 29.90 -1.13 -2.28
N GLY A 631 29.93 -2.40 -1.87
CA GLY A 631 28.77 -3.31 -1.97
C GLY A 631 27.76 -3.23 -0.83
N VAL A 632 27.89 -2.26 0.09
CA VAL A 632 27.02 -2.17 1.27
C VAL A 632 26.22 -0.86 1.25
N PRO A 633 24.88 -0.88 1.18
CA PRO A 633 24.05 0.34 1.10
C PRO A 633 24.29 1.34 2.24
N SER A 634 24.57 0.86 3.45
CA SER A 634 24.88 1.71 4.61
C SER A 634 26.16 2.50 4.48
N SER A 635 27.09 2.08 3.61
CA SER A 635 28.32 2.82 3.35
C SER A 635 28.06 4.13 2.63
N LEU A 636 26.99 4.24 1.84
CA LEU A 636 26.71 5.47 1.07
C LEU A 636 26.36 6.62 2.01
N SER A 637 25.38 6.42 2.90
CA SER A 637 25.04 7.42 3.91
C SER A 637 26.14 7.56 4.98
N GLY A 638 26.73 6.44 5.41
CA GLY A 638 27.78 6.44 6.44
C GLY A 638 29.04 7.22 6.03
N ARG A 639 29.51 7.06 4.79
CA ARG A 639 30.69 7.79 4.29
C ARG A 639 30.44 9.27 4.11
N LEU A 640 29.26 9.67 3.64
CA LEU A 640 28.85 11.06 3.58
C LEU A 640 28.87 11.69 4.99
N SER A 641 28.23 11.04 5.96
CA SER A 641 28.25 11.50 7.35
C SER A 641 29.67 11.60 7.92
N TYR A 642 30.54 10.64 7.61
CA TYR A 642 31.93 10.65 8.03
C TYR A 642 32.74 11.82 7.42
N LEU A 643 32.67 12.02 6.09
CA LEU A 643 33.46 13.02 5.39
C LEU A 643 33.02 14.45 5.72
N PHE A 644 31.71 14.67 5.84
CA PHE A 644 31.13 15.95 6.25
C PHE A 644 31.09 16.16 7.78
N ASP A 645 31.55 15.17 8.56
CA ASP A 645 31.59 15.20 10.02
C ASP A 645 30.23 15.50 10.65
N LEU A 646 29.22 14.75 10.21
CA LEU A 646 27.83 14.86 10.67
C LEU A 646 27.58 13.83 11.77
N HIS A 647 27.08 14.27 12.93
CA HIS A 647 26.82 13.42 14.10
C HIS A 647 25.33 13.13 14.33
N GLY A 648 24.46 13.47 13.38
CA GLY A 648 23.06 13.06 13.41
C GLY A 648 22.84 11.65 12.83
N PRO A 649 21.57 11.23 12.71
CA PRO A 649 21.22 9.95 12.09
C PRO A 649 21.77 9.82 10.66
N SER A 650 22.24 8.63 10.28
CA SER A 650 22.73 8.35 8.92
C SER A 650 21.99 7.14 8.36
N VAL A 651 20.94 7.37 7.58
CA VAL A 651 19.92 6.36 7.24
C VAL A 651 19.83 6.18 5.72
N PRO A 652 20.27 5.02 5.18
CA PRO A 652 19.90 4.63 3.84
C PRO A 652 18.45 4.10 3.83
N VAL A 653 17.69 4.41 2.79
CA VAL A 653 16.31 3.95 2.60
C VAL A 653 16.19 3.34 1.21
N ASP A 654 15.74 2.09 1.17
CA ASP A 654 15.39 1.41 -0.08
C ASP A 654 13.92 1.00 -0.03
N ASN A 655 13.10 1.77 -0.75
CA ASN A 655 11.71 1.51 -1.04
C ASN A 655 11.50 1.57 -2.56
N ALA A 656 12.48 1.06 -3.31
CA ALA A 656 12.59 1.16 -4.77
C ALA A 656 12.38 2.60 -5.28
N CYS A 657 11.47 2.81 -6.24
CA CYS A 657 11.23 4.13 -6.83
C CYS A 657 10.75 5.20 -5.82
N ALA A 658 10.26 4.81 -4.63
CA ALA A 658 9.79 5.73 -3.59
C ALA A 658 10.86 6.10 -2.54
N SER A 659 12.10 5.62 -2.70
CA SER A 659 13.18 5.77 -1.72
C SER A 659 13.46 7.24 -1.34
N SER A 660 13.55 8.15 -2.31
CA SER A 660 13.87 9.57 -2.08
C SER A 660 12.79 10.29 -1.28
N LEU A 661 11.51 10.05 -1.58
CA LEU A 661 10.39 10.64 -0.86
C LEU A 661 10.26 10.09 0.55
N THR A 662 10.53 8.78 0.74
CA THR A 662 10.54 8.16 2.07
C THR A 662 11.69 8.71 2.91
N ALA A 663 12.90 8.87 2.33
CA ALA A 663 14.02 9.51 3.00
C ALA A 663 13.70 10.96 3.43
N LEU A 664 13.07 11.75 2.54
CA LEU A 664 12.61 13.10 2.86
C LEU A 664 11.57 13.10 3.99
N HIS A 665 10.61 12.16 3.98
CA HIS A 665 9.64 12.00 5.05
C HIS A 665 10.31 11.76 6.41
N LEU A 666 11.29 10.84 6.47
CA LEU A 666 12.05 10.55 7.68
C LEU A 666 12.86 11.76 8.15
N ALA A 667 13.47 12.52 7.23
CA ALA A 667 14.19 13.75 7.56
C ALA A 667 13.26 14.82 8.18
N VAL A 668 12.08 15.03 7.59
CA VAL A 668 11.06 15.95 8.12
C VAL A 668 10.59 15.52 9.50
N ARG A 669 10.38 14.21 9.71
CA ARG A 669 10.03 13.64 11.02
C ARG A 669 11.12 13.82 12.07
N ALA A 670 12.38 13.89 11.66
CA ALA A 670 13.51 14.10 12.56
C ALA A 670 13.80 15.58 12.88
N LEU A 671 13.38 16.50 12.01
CA LEU A 671 13.47 17.94 12.24
C LEU A 671 12.38 18.43 13.21
N ARG A 672 11.18 17.86 13.07
CA ARG A 672 10.05 18.01 13.98
C ARG A 672 10.28 17.27 15.28
#